data_AF-A0A3D3E9A0-F1
#
_entry.id   AF-A0A3D3E9A0-F1
#
_cell.length_a   1.000
_cell.length_b   1.000
_cell.length_c   1.000
_cell.angle_alpha   90.00
_cell.angle_beta   90.00
_cell.angle_gamma   90.00
#
_symmetry.space_group_name_H-M   'P 1'
#
loop_
_entity.id
_entity.type
_entity.pdbx_description
1 polymer ?
#
loop_
_entity_poly.entity_id
_entity_poly.type
_entity_poly.pdbx_seq_one_letter_code
_entity_poly.pdbx_strand_id
1 'polypeptide(L)'
;GPFGAVDAPVFQLVLSASLAADWAASGAGLTARDLAMNVALPELDGRILTRAVGFKQAPKRHPLTHAMTTAYDAVPDRIDFAVQLAAGWARLRRTAPADKRVALIMANYPNRDGRLANGVGLDTPESVFGALMALQGAGYDVQGMPDSGAALVAHMRAGPTNAGWQDRTCDAAMSLEAYDRIFASLPADVRDAVTSRWGAPSGDPMCDGKAIRLPLRRFGNVVVAVQPARGYNIDPKSTYHSPDLVPPHNYLALYFWLRHEFGVAAMIHFGKHGNLEWLPGKALALSAACFPEAILGPTPHLYPFIVNDPGEGAQAKRRTGAVILDHLTPPMTQADSHGVMAELEAQMDEYFEAAGMDRARSDALLGDILMTAERAGITADCGIEDSDDAGEKLLKLDNFLCDLKELQIRDGLHVFGTSPADDLANGLLTQILRTPRHAGEGADAALPRALASDLDLRDAAGDILDPLTAERGQVWQNARPSVLQSMSDQPWRSVGDTVERLDRLARALVDGNAQTVGRQSALIIDTALPAIREALMVCGPREQQALLNGLAGRFIPAGASGAPTRGRPEVLPTGRNFFSIDSRALPTPVAWRLGWASAEALLDRHLMEHGNWPRAVVLSAWGTSNMRTGGDDLAQALALMGVRPSWDASSRRVTGFEIIPLDVLDRPRVDVCLRCSGFFRDAFPAQMTLFDRAVRAVAGLDEPDDMNPLAANARCDAERLQDSGMDADVAQTQSLLRIFSAKPGAYGAGLQALIDEKLWQERADFAEAFLVWSSYAYGEHAEGVSARGALEARLSGSDAVLHNQDNREHDILDSDDYYQFAGGLSAAVAHLSGRDVPVYHNDHSLAERPVIRTLAEEIGRVVRGRASNPKWIEGAMRHGYKGAFEMAATVDYLFAFAATTRQVAEHHFTALFEAYIENEQVRAFLQDVNDAAYADMLARFDEAIERGLWTPRRNSVISTLEKHLAAPAAQQRPARTPVQ
;
A
#
# COMPACT_ATOMS: atom_id res chain seq x y z
N GLY A 1 10.15 -25.87 -4.38
CA GLY A 1 11.31 -25.45 -5.19
C GLY A 1 12.40 -26.51 -5.18
N PRO A 2 13.41 -26.40 -6.06
CA PRO A 2 14.45 -27.42 -6.26
C PRO A 2 15.30 -27.71 -5.01
N PHE A 3 15.33 -26.79 -4.04
CA PHE A 3 16.15 -26.90 -2.83
C PHE A 3 15.39 -27.36 -1.57
N GLY A 4 14.09 -27.67 -1.67
CA GLY A 4 13.29 -28.07 -0.51
C GLY A 4 13.83 -29.32 0.21
N ALA A 5 14.48 -30.22 -0.52
CA ALA A 5 15.09 -31.43 0.04
C ALA A 5 16.40 -31.20 0.81
N VAL A 6 17.01 -30.01 0.70
CA VAL A 6 18.29 -29.68 1.34
C VAL A 6 18.10 -29.23 2.80
N ASP A 7 16.90 -28.74 3.17
CA ASP A 7 16.56 -28.18 4.49
C ASP A 7 17.60 -27.17 5.03
N ALA A 8 18.17 -26.36 4.15
CA ALA A 8 19.17 -25.35 4.50
C ALA A 8 18.96 -24.03 3.75
N PRO A 9 19.34 -22.88 4.33
CA PRO A 9 19.33 -21.60 3.64
C PRO A 9 20.22 -21.63 2.40
N VAL A 10 19.69 -21.14 1.27
CA VAL A 10 20.41 -21.06 -0.01
C VAL A 10 20.71 -19.60 -0.30
N PHE A 11 21.97 -19.27 -0.54
CA PHE A 11 22.43 -17.90 -0.73
C PHE A 11 22.71 -17.61 -2.21
N GLN A 12 22.20 -16.49 -2.69
CA GLN A 12 22.48 -16.00 -4.04
C GLN A 12 23.69 -15.07 -4.00
N LEU A 13 24.84 -15.58 -4.46
CA LEU A 13 26.05 -14.78 -4.70
C LEU A 13 25.95 -14.13 -6.08
N VAL A 14 25.95 -12.79 -6.13
CA VAL A 14 25.77 -12.08 -7.39
C VAL A 14 27.12 -11.95 -8.11
N LEU A 15 27.17 -12.45 -9.34
CA LEU A 15 28.26 -12.23 -10.29
C LEU A 15 27.74 -11.28 -11.37
N SER A 16 28.05 -10.00 -11.21
CA SER A 16 27.51 -8.93 -12.04
C SER A 16 28.17 -8.91 -13.42
N ALA A 17 27.37 -8.78 -14.47
CA ALA A 17 27.87 -8.63 -15.83
C ALA A 17 28.54 -7.25 -16.08
N SER A 18 28.34 -6.29 -15.17
CA SER A 18 28.95 -4.95 -15.19
C SER A 18 30.37 -4.93 -14.62
N LEU A 19 31.07 -3.81 -14.85
CA LEU A 19 32.34 -3.53 -14.20
C LEU A 19 32.13 -3.08 -12.75
N ALA A 20 33.12 -3.32 -11.88
CA ALA A 20 33.07 -2.89 -10.48
C ALA A 20 32.99 -1.37 -10.33
N ALA A 21 33.66 -0.62 -11.21
CA ALA A 21 33.62 0.84 -11.22
C ALA A 21 32.22 1.39 -11.52
N ASP A 22 31.51 0.77 -12.48
CA ASP A 22 30.15 1.16 -12.85
C ASP A 22 29.18 0.91 -11.67
N TRP A 23 29.33 -0.25 -11.00
CA TRP A 23 28.55 -0.56 -9.80
C TRP A 23 28.83 0.42 -8.66
N ALA A 24 30.10 0.80 -8.44
CA ALA A 24 30.48 1.73 -7.39
C ALA A 24 29.84 3.11 -7.62
N ALA A 25 29.84 3.60 -8.87
CA ALA A 25 29.28 4.89 -9.25
C ALA A 25 27.74 4.93 -9.33
N SER A 26 27.08 3.82 -9.65
CA SER A 26 25.62 3.80 -9.85
C SER A 26 24.83 3.71 -8.54
N GLY A 27 23.71 4.45 -8.46
CA GLY A 27 22.71 4.31 -7.40
C GLY A 27 21.82 3.08 -7.53
N ALA A 28 21.65 2.55 -8.75
CA ALA A 28 20.83 1.38 -9.02
C ALA A 28 21.48 0.06 -8.53
N GLY A 29 22.81 0.01 -8.50
CA GLY A 29 23.56 -1.18 -8.14
C GLY A 29 23.64 -2.20 -9.27
N LEU A 30 22.54 -2.86 -9.64
CA LEU A 30 22.53 -3.84 -10.75
C LEU A 30 21.84 -3.30 -12.00
N THR A 31 22.32 -3.76 -13.16
CA THR A 31 21.63 -3.53 -14.45
C THR A 31 20.30 -4.28 -14.49
N ALA A 32 19.38 -3.89 -15.37
CA ALA A 32 18.11 -4.60 -15.57
C ALA A 32 18.31 -6.10 -15.88
N ARG A 33 19.37 -6.44 -16.63
CA ARG A 33 19.72 -7.84 -16.93
C ARG A 33 20.16 -8.58 -15.66
N ASP A 34 21.04 -7.98 -14.87
CA ASP A 34 21.54 -8.61 -13.64
C ASP A 34 20.45 -8.70 -12.57
N LEU A 35 19.58 -7.70 -12.45
CA LEU A 35 18.39 -7.75 -11.59
C LEU A 35 17.52 -8.97 -11.95
N ALA A 36 17.20 -9.16 -13.22
CA ALA A 36 16.39 -10.31 -13.63
C ALA A 36 17.09 -11.65 -13.33
N MET A 37 18.36 -11.79 -13.72
CA MET A 37 19.08 -13.07 -13.68
C MET A 37 19.61 -13.45 -12.29
N ASN A 38 20.03 -12.45 -11.50
CA ASN A 38 20.68 -12.67 -10.20
C ASN A 38 19.77 -12.33 -9.00
N VAL A 39 18.58 -11.77 -9.22
CA VAL A 39 17.67 -11.39 -8.12
C VAL A 39 16.27 -11.94 -8.37
N ALA A 40 15.52 -11.41 -9.35
CA ALA A 40 14.12 -11.76 -9.54
C ALA A 40 13.91 -13.26 -9.80
N LEU A 41 14.68 -13.87 -10.70
CA LEU A 41 14.57 -15.32 -10.96
C LEU A 41 15.03 -16.19 -9.77
N PRO A 42 16.17 -15.90 -9.11
CA PRO A 42 16.56 -16.56 -7.86
C PRO A 42 15.56 -16.43 -6.70
N GLU A 43 14.73 -15.39 -6.66
CA GLU A 43 13.65 -15.30 -5.65
C GLU A 43 12.65 -16.45 -5.80
N LEU A 44 12.33 -16.92 -7.03
CA LEU A 44 11.45 -18.08 -7.25
C LEU A 44 12.00 -19.37 -6.63
N ASP A 45 13.33 -19.48 -6.52
CA ASP A 45 14.01 -20.61 -5.88
C ASP A 45 14.03 -20.48 -4.35
N GLY A 46 13.59 -19.36 -3.78
CA GLY A 46 13.64 -19.06 -2.35
C GLY A 46 15.03 -18.69 -1.85
N ARG A 47 15.92 -18.22 -2.72
CA ARG A 47 17.30 -17.87 -2.34
C ARG A 47 17.33 -16.55 -1.57
N ILE A 48 18.23 -16.47 -0.60
CA ILE A 48 18.55 -15.28 0.18
C ILE A 48 19.55 -14.45 -0.62
N LEU A 49 19.18 -13.24 -1.01
CA LEU A 49 20.11 -12.34 -1.69
C LEU A 49 21.23 -11.91 -0.74
N THR A 50 22.48 -12.10 -1.14
CA THR A 50 23.63 -11.58 -0.41
C THR A 50 24.12 -10.30 -1.08
N ARG A 51 25.26 -10.32 -1.77
CA ARG A 51 25.92 -9.16 -2.38
C ARG A 51 26.50 -9.51 -3.74
N ALA A 52 26.85 -8.48 -4.50
CA ALA A 52 27.69 -8.60 -5.68
C ALA A 52 29.13 -8.86 -5.24
N VAL A 53 29.52 -10.14 -5.28
CA VAL A 53 30.84 -10.61 -4.83
C VAL A 53 31.89 -10.59 -5.94
N GLY A 54 31.44 -10.50 -7.20
CA GLY A 54 32.33 -10.41 -8.34
C GLY A 54 31.73 -9.63 -9.50
N PHE A 55 32.58 -8.94 -10.24
CA PHE A 55 32.23 -8.09 -11.38
C PHE A 55 33.03 -8.48 -12.61
N LYS A 56 32.42 -8.43 -13.78
CA LYS A 56 33.08 -8.81 -15.03
C LYS A 56 34.25 -7.86 -15.33
N GLN A 57 35.36 -8.41 -15.80
CA GLN A 57 36.48 -7.62 -16.33
C GLN A 57 36.26 -7.25 -17.79
N ALA A 58 36.81 -6.10 -18.19
CA ALA A 58 36.99 -5.77 -19.60
C ALA A 58 37.72 -6.93 -20.31
N PRO A 59 37.24 -7.40 -21.48
CA PRO A 59 37.85 -8.51 -22.19
C PRO A 59 39.34 -8.26 -22.47
N LYS A 60 40.20 -9.18 -22.05
CA LYS A 60 41.65 -9.13 -22.29
C LYS A 60 42.03 -10.14 -23.36
N ARG A 61 42.84 -9.70 -24.33
CA ARG A 61 43.37 -10.56 -25.39
C ARG A 61 44.44 -11.49 -24.80
N HIS A 62 44.21 -12.80 -24.87
CA HIS A 62 45.18 -13.78 -24.40
C HIS A 62 46.44 -13.74 -25.28
N PRO A 63 47.65 -13.61 -24.71
CA PRO A 63 48.86 -13.31 -25.48
C PRO A 63 49.27 -14.42 -26.44
N LEU A 64 48.93 -15.69 -26.16
CA LEU A 64 49.32 -16.83 -26.98
C LEU A 64 48.27 -17.24 -28.01
N THR A 65 46.99 -17.14 -27.67
CA THR A 65 45.88 -17.64 -28.52
C THR A 65 45.13 -16.53 -29.22
N HIS A 66 45.41 -15.26 -28.86
CA HIS A 66 44.69 -14.08 -29.28
C HIS A 66 43.18 -14.09 -28.98
N ALA A 67 42.69 -15.07 -28.21
CA ALA A 67 41.30 -15.14 -27.78
C ALA A 67 40.97 -14.01 -26.82
N MET A 68 39.77 -13.43 -26.94
CA MET A 68 39.26 -12.47 -25.98
C MET A 68 38.71 -13.23 -24.77
N THR A 69 39.39 -13.10 -23.63
CA THR A 69 39.00 -13.77 -22.38
C THR A 69 38.43 -12.75 -21.41
N THR A 70 37.43 -13.15 -20.64
CA THR A 70 36.84 -12.34 -19.57
C THR A 70 36.91 -13.13 -18.28
N ALA A 71 37.18 -12.44 -17.18
CA ALA A 71 37.21 -13.00 -15.83
C ALA A 71 36.31 -12.15 -14.92
N TYR A 72 36.15 -12.56 -13.67
CA TYR A 72 35.50 -11.75 -12.65
C TYR A 72 36.53 -11.23 -11.64
N ASP A 73 36.49 -9.93 -11.36
CA ASP A 73 37.17 -9.33 -10.22
C ASP A 73 36.36 -9.60 -8.96
N ALA A 74 36.98 -10.29 -8.00
CA ALA A 74 36.41 -10.50 -6.68
C ALA A 74 36.43 -9.19 -5.87
N VAL A 75 35.39 -8.97 -5.07
CA VAL A 75 35.31 -7.81 -4.17
C VAL A 75 35.35 -8.31 -2.71
N PRO A 76 36.51 -8.21 -2.03
CA PRO A 76 36.75 -8.92 -0.77
C PRO A 76 35.75 -8.64 0.35
N ASP A 77 35.40 -7.38 0.59
CA ASP A 77 34.47 -7.01 1.66
C ASP A 77 33.04 -7.52 1.40
N ARG A 78 32.64 -7.62 0.12
CA ARG A 78 31.36 -8.22 -0.29
C ARG A 78 31.35 -9.73 -0.07
N ILE A 79 32.48 -10.39 -0.32
CA ILE A 79 32.68 -11.82 -0.01
C ILE A 79 32.61 -12.04 1.50
N ASP A 80 33.31 -11.21 2.28
CA ASP A 80 33.31 -11.28 3.74
C ASP A 80 31.89 -11.15 4.29
N PHE A 81 31.09 -10.21 3.78
CA PHE A 81 29.68 -10.09 4.16
C PHE A 81 28.91 -11.38 3.89
N ALA A 82 29.03 -11.93 2.68
CA ALA A 82 28.30 -13.15 2.30
C ALA A 82 28.71 -14.36 3.16
N VAL A 83 30.01 -14.49 3.46
CA VAL A 83 30.55 -15.56 4.32
C VAL A 83 30.06 -15.39 5.76
N GLN A 84 30.10 -14.17 6.30
CA GLN A 84 29.63 -13.90 7.65
C GLN A 84 28.12 -14.16 7.79
N LEU A 85 27.33 -13.79 6.78
CA LEU A 85 25.89 -14.05 6.79
C LEU A 85 25.59 -15.54 6.77
N ALA A 86 26.25 -16.30 5.88
CA ALA A 86 26.13 -17.75 5.83
C ALA A 86 26.58 -18.42 7.15
N ALA A 87 27.66 -17.93 7.75
CA ALA A 87 28.13 -18.38 9.06
C ALA A 87 27.15 -18.04 10.19
N GLY A 88 26.46 -16.89 10.11
CA GLY A 88 25.38 -16.50 11.01
C GLY A 88 24.22 -17.48 10.99
N TRP A 89 23.73 -17.83 9.79
CA TRP A 89 22.69 -18.84 9.60
C TRP A 89 23.13 -20.24 10.08
N ALA A 90 24.38 -20.63 9.79
CA ALA A 90 24.93 -21.90 10.28
C ALA A 90 25.09 -21.93 11.81
N ARG A 91 25.38 -20.78 12.43
CA ARG A 91 25.40 -20.64 13.90
C ARG A 91 23.98 -20.75 14.46
N LEU A 92 23.01 -20.05 13.86
CA LEU A 92 21.60 -20.10 14.25
C LEU A 92 21.04 -21.54 14.26
N ARG A 93 21.42 -22.36 13.26
CA ARG A 93 21.07 -23.81 13.22
C ARG A 93 21.69 -24.62 14.36
N ARG A 94 22.92 -24.31 14.76
CA ARG A 94 23.71 -25.09 15.74
C ARG A 94 23.46 -24.69 17.19
N THR A 95 23.06 -23.45 17.45
CA THR A 95 22.74 -22.98 18.80
C THR A 95 21.45 -23.64 19.29
N ALA A 96 21.42 -24.12 20.54
CA ALA A 96 20.20 -24.65 21.14
C ALA A 96 19.15 -23.54 21.36
N PRO A 97 17.84 -23.80 21.25
CA PRO A 97 16.79 -22.78 21.44
C PRO A 97 16.96 -21.91 22.69
N ALA A 98 17.25 -22.51 23.85
CA ALA A 98 17.42 -21.79 25.11
C ALA A 98 18.57 -20.76 25.09
N ASP A 99 19.62 -21.01 24.30
CA ASP A 99 20.80 -20.15 24.18
C ASP A 99 20.69 -19.14 23.03
N LYS A 100 19.65 -19.24 22.19
CA LYS A 100 19.46 -18.32 21.07
C LYS A 100 18.92 -16.99 21.56
N ARG A 101 19.66 -15.93 21.25
CA ARG A 101 19.21 -14.55 21.43
C ARG A 101 18.52 -14.04 20.17
N VAL A 102 17.31 -13.54 20.29
CA VAL A 102 16.53 -13.03 19.14
C VAL A 102 15.88 -11.70 19.47
N ALA A 103 15.67 -10.86 18.45
CA ALA A 103 15.03 -9.56 18.60
C ALA A 103 13.81 -9.44 17.69
N LEU A 104 12.66 -9.10 18.28
CA LEU A 104 11.41 -8.80 17.58
C LEU A 104 11.28 -7.27 17.49
N ILE A 105 11.29 -6.71 16.28
CA ILE A 105 11.32 -5.26 16.04
C ILE A 105 9.97 -4.82 15.47
N MET A 106 9.29 -3.92 16.16
CA MET A 106 8.00 -3.37 15.76
C MET A 106 8.18 -1.98 15.14
N ALA A 107 7.52 -1.72 14.01
CA ALA A 107 7.55 -0.40 13.40
C ALA A 107 6.77 0.65 14.23
N ASN A 108 7.15 1.92 14.16
CA ASN A 108 6.44 3.02 14.81
C ASN A 108 6.55 4.30 13.97
N TYR A 109 5.58 4.48 13.07
CA TYR A 109 5.38 5.71 12.32
C TYR A 109 3.85 5.93 12.15
N PRO A 110 3.33 7.14 12.43
CA PRO A 110 4.00 8.28 13.04
C PRO A 110 4.62 7.98 14.42
N ASN A 111 5.60 8.80 14.85
CA ASN A 111 6.47 8.54 16.00
C ASN A 111 5.81 8.79 17.37
N ARG A 112 4.52 8.43 17.53
CA ARG A 112 3.72 8.67 18.74
C ARG A 112 3.39 7.37 19.47
N ASP A 113 3.10 7.47 20.76
CA ASP A 113 2.76 6.31 21.61
C ASP A 113 1.38 5.72 21.31
N GLY A 114 0.45 6.49 20.71
CA GLY A 114 -0.80 5.95 20.17
C GLY A 114 -0.62 5.19 18.86
N ARG A 115 0.59 5.26 18.28
CA ARG A 115 0.98 4.72 16.97
C ARG A 115 2.10 3.66 17.04
N LEU A 116 2.32 3.04 18.21
CA LEU A 116 3.25 1.91 18.32
C LEU A 116 2.79 0.70 17.50
N ALA A 117 3.74 -0.07 16.99
CA ALA A 117 3.51 -1.33 16.29
C ALA A 117 2.67 -1.21 15.00
N ASN A 118 3.06 -0.27 14.12
CA ASN A 118 2.45 -0.16 12.80
C ASN A 118 2.64 -1.46 12.00
N GLY A 119 1.65 -1.79 11.18
CA GLY A 119 1.55 -3.02 10.41
C GLY A 119 0.22 -3.04 9.67
N VAL A 120 0.23 -2.78 8.36
CA VAL A 120 -1.02 -2.67 7.59
C VAL A 120 -1.77 -4.01 7.60
N GLY A 121 -3.00 -4.01 8.09
CA GLY A 121 -3.83 -5.22 8.16
C GLY A 121 -3.32 -6.28 9.14
N LEU A 122 -2.39 -5.94 10.04
CA LEU A 122 -1.84 -6.87 11.03
C LEU A 122 -2.09 -6.33 12.43
N ASP A 123 -2.63 -7.17 13.31
CA ASP A 123 -2.59 -6.94 14.75
C ASP A 123 -1.17 -7.23 15.26
N THR A 124 -0.26 -6.27 15.04
CA THR A 124 1.15 -6.43 15.36
C THR A 124 1.40 -6.74 16.84
N PRO A 125 0.74 -6.05 17.81
CA PRO A 125 0.87 -6.42 19.23
C PRO A 125 0.54 -7.88 19.52
N GLU A 126 -0.62 -8.36 19.06
CA GLU A 126 -1.06 -9.73 19.32
C GLU A 126 -0.21 -10.74 18.55
N SER A 127 0.25 -10.39 17.35
CA SER A 127 1.17 -11.18 16.53
C SER A 127 2.54 -11.37 17.20
N VAL A 128 3.10 -10.31 17.80
CA VAL A 128 4.37 -10.38 18.54
C VAL A 128 4.20 -11.18 19.83
N PHE A 129 3.07 -11.02 20.53
CA PHE A 129 2.74 -11.85 21.68
C PHE A 129 2.63 -13.34 21.31
N GLY A 130 1.89 -13.68 20.24
CA GLY A 130 1.81 -15.04 19.70
C GLY A 130 3.16 -15.61 19.28
N ALA A 131 4.06 -14.77 18.75
CA ALA A 131 5.44 -15.15 18.48
C ALA A 131 6.24 -15.44 19.75
N LEU A 132 6.12 -14.62 20.81
CA LEU A 132 6.75 -14.88 22.10
C LEU A 132 6.28 -16.20 22.71
N MET A 133 4.98 -16.48 22.67
CA MET A 133 4.42 -17.77 23.08
C MET A 133 4.99 -18.94 22.28
N ALA A 134 5.08 -18.80 20.95
CA ALA A 134 5.64 -19.81 20.07
C ALA A 134 7.12 -20.10 20.41
N LEU A 135 7.90 -19.05 20.67
CA LEU A 135 9.30 -19.17 21.07
C LEU A 135 9.45 -19.87 22.42
N GLN A 136 8.64 -19.49 23.42
CA GLN A 136 8.64 -20.13 24.74
C GLN A 136 8.28 -21.62 24.63
N GLY A 137 7.23 -21.95 23.87
CA GLY A 137 6.82 -23.34 23.61
C GLY A 137 7.88 -24.16 22.86
N ALA A 138 8.70 -23.51 22.03
CA ALA A 138 9.83 -24.12 21.34
C ALA A 138 11.13 -24.20 22.19
N GLY A 139 11.08 -23.78 23.46
CA GLY A 139 12.20 -23.90 24.41
C GLY A 139 13.21 -22.75 24.36
N TYR A 140 12.84 -21.59 23.80
CA TYR A 140 13.64 -20.36 23.94
C TYR A 140 13.49 -19.80 25.36
N ASP A 141 14.54 -19.13 25.86
CA ASP A 141 14.49 -18.46 27.16
C ASP A 141 13.67 -17.16 27.06
N VAL A 142 12.37 -17.27 27.30
CA VAL A 142 11.40 -16.16 27.38
C VAL A 142 10.94 -16.00 28.82
N GLN A 143 11.36 -14.91 29.48
CA GLN A 143 11.07 -14.61 30.88
C GLN A 143 10.22 -13.36 31.02
N GLY A 144 9.29 -13.33 31.99
CA GLY A 144 8.49 -12.13 32.28
C GLY A 144 7.59 -11.68 31.12
N MET A 145 7.20 -12.61 30.25
CA MET A 145 6.28 -12.34 29.13
C MET A 145 4.95 -11.79 29.67
N PRO A 146 4.41 -10.70 29.09
CA PRO A 146 3.08 -10.19 29.44
C PRO A 146 1.98 -11.19 29.06
N ASP A 147 0.76 -11.03 29.60
CA ASP A 147 -0.33 -11.99 29.40
C ASP A 147 -1.14 -11.81 28.11
N SER A 148 -0.90 -10.73 27.34
CA SER A 148 -1.59 -10.43 26.08
C SER A 148 -0.82 -9.40 25.22
N GLY A 149 -1.21 -9.23 23.95
CA GLY A 149 -0.70 -8.14 23.11
C GLY A 149 -0.96 -6.75 23.68
N ALA A 150 -2.10 -6.53 24.33
CA ALA A 150 -2.40 -5.27 25.01
C ALA A 150 -1.46 -5.02 26.21
N ALA A 151 -1.21 -6.04 27.02
CA ALA A 151 -0.26 -5.96 28.12
C ALA A 151 1.18 -5.75 27.62
N LEU A 152 1.53 -6.32 26.46
CA LEU A 152 2.81 -6.06 25.79
C LEU A 152 2.95 -4.60 25.39
N VAL A 153 1.95 -3.98 24.76
CA VAL A 153 2.00 -2.55 24.41
C VAL A 153 2.12 -1.67 25.65
N ALA A 154 1.35 -1.95 26.71
CA ALA A 154 1.49 -1.23 27.98
C ALA A 154 2.91 -1.35 28.55
N HIS A 155 3.51 -2.54 28.46
CA HIS A 155 4.90 -2.77 28.86
C HIS A 155 5.89 -1.97 28.00
N MET A 156 5.68 -1.90 26.68
CA MET A 156 6.52 -1.07 25.80
C MET A 156 6.39 0.42 26.12
N ARG A 157 5.17 0.94 26.34
CA ARG A 157 4.91 2.36 26.70
C ARG A 157 5.52 2.77 28.04
N ALA A 158 5.67 1.85 28.98
CA ALA A 158 6.34 2.10 30.26
C ALA A 158 7.87 2.27 30.14
N GLY A 159 8.45 1.92 28.98
CA GLY A 159 9.86 2.10 28.65
C GLY A 159 10.09 3.14 27.55
N PRO A 160 11.35 3.34 27.12
CA PRO A 160 11.66 4.29 26.06
C PRO A 160 10.93 3.95 24.75
N THR A 161 10.39 4.97 24.08
CA THR A 161 9.84 4.88 22.73
C THR A 161 10.38 6.04 21.88
N ASN A 162 9.88 6.21 20.66
CA ASN A 162 10.23 7.39 19.85
C ASN A 162 9.69 8.71 20.45
N ALA A 163 8.72 8.64 21.39
CA ALA A 163 8.21 9.80 22.11
C ALA A 163 9.13 10.27 23.26
N GLY A 164 10.16 9.48 23.61
CA GLY A 164 11.14 9.83 24.64
C GLY A 164 11.37 8.72 25.66
N TRP A 165 12.20 9.03 26.65
CA TRP A 165 12.67 8.10 27.68
C TRP A 165 12.62 8.67 29.10
N GLN A 166 12.44 9.98 29.23
CA GLN A 166 12.38 10.69 30.49
C GLN A 166 11.22 10.14 31.34
N ASP A 167 11.50 9.87 32.61
CA ASP A 167 10.56 9.27 33.57
C ASP A 167 10.06 7.85 33.21
N ARG A 168 10.73 7.16 32.28
CA ARG A 168 10.40 5.79 31.87
C ARG A 168 11.44 4.76 32.31
N THR A 169 11.01 3.51 32.46
CA THR A 169 11.90 2.41 32.89
C THR A 169 12.74 1.93 31.71
N CYS A 170 14.05 2.09 31.78
CA CYS A 170 14.98 1.70 30.71
C CYS A 170 15.62 0.33 31.02
N ASP A 171 15.30 -0.69 30.23
CA ASP A 171 15.89 -2.04 30.38
C ASP A 171 17.33 -2.11 29.84
N ALA A 172 17.69 -1.25 28.88
CA ALA A 172 19.01 -1.20 28.28
C ALA A 172 19.41 0.22 27.83
N ALA A 173 20.72 0.45 27.79
CA ALA A 173 21.33 1.64 27.22
C ALA A 173 22.69 1.25 26.62
N MET A 174 23.09 1.94 25.54
CA MET A 174 24.40 1.77 24.93
C MET A 174 25.32 2.89 25.40
N SER A 175 26.43 2.55 26.07
CA SER A 175 27.41 3.57 26.49
C SER A 175 28.02 4.29 25.29
N LEU A 176 28.33 5.58 25.44
CA LEU A 176 28.97 6.36 24.37
C LEU A 176 30.31 5.76 23.95
N GLU A 177 31.09 5.21 24.90
CA GLU A 177 32.36 4.53 24.58
C GLU A 177 32.15 3.30 23.67
N ALA A 178 31.15 2.47 23.98
CA ALA A 178 30.84 1.31 23.16
C ALA A 178 30.29 1.71 21.79
N TYR A 179 29.45 2.75 21.75
CA TYR A 179 28.91 3.33 20.51
C TYR A 179 30.05 3.84 19.62
N ASP A 180 30.94 4.69 20.14
CA ASP A 180 32.03 5.31 19.39
C ASP A 180 32.99 4.25 18.83
N ARG A 181 33.29 3.21 19.61
CA ARG A 181 34.13 2.09 19.16
C ARG A 181 33.53 1.38 17.93
N ILE A 182 32.23 1.13 17.92
CA ILE A 182 31.55 0.46 16.80
C ILE A 182 31.37 1.43 15.63
N PHE A 183 30.94 2.66 15.91
CA PHE A 183 30.76 3.71 14.91
C PHE A 183 32.06 3.99 14.15
N ALA A 184 33.21 4.00 14.83
CA ALA A 184 34.52 4.16 14.21
C ALA A 184 34.87 3.08 13.18
N SER A 185 34.27 1.88 13.28
CA SER A 185 34.50 0.78 12.33
C SER A 185 33.75 0.93 11.00
N LEU A 186 32.76 1.83 10.92
CA LEU A 186 31.99 2.06 9.70
C LEU A 186 32.84 2.77 8.63
N PRO A 187 32.46 2.67 7.34
CA PRO A 187 33.05 3.50 6.28
C PRO A 187 33.00 5.00 6.60
N ALA A 188 34.01 5.74 6.11
CA ALA A 188 34.15 7.16 6.43
C ALA A 188 32.97 8.01 5.95
N ASP A 189 32.48 7.74 4.74
CA ASP A 189 31.29 8.37 4.18
C ASP A 189 30.04 8.20 5.05
N VAL A 190 29.82 7.02 5.63
CA VAL A 190 28.72 6.77 6.57
C VAL A 190 28.89 7.60 7.84
N ARG A 191 30.09 7.59 8.43
CA ARG A 191 30.36 8.35 9.67
C ARG A 191 30.22 9.85 9.46
N ASP A 192 30.79 10.35 8.37
CA ASP A 192 30.78 11.77 8.04
C ASP A 192 29.35 12.23 7.77
N ALA A 193 28.56 11.47 7.00
CA ALA A 193 27.17 11.82 6.74
C ALA A 193 26.32 11.90 8.03
N VAL A 194 26.46 10.92 8.94
CA VAL A 194 25.75 10.94 10.23
C VAL A 194 26.22 12.10 11.11
N THR A 195 27.52 12.29 11.25
CA THR A 195 28.10 13.33 12.14
C THR A 195 27.81 14.74 11.60
N SER A 196 27.85 14.93 10.27
CA SER A 196 27.50 16.21 9.65
C SER A 196 26.02 16.55 9.84
N ARG A 197 25.12 15.55 9.84
CA ARG A 197 23.68 15.78 10.00
C ARG A 197 23.26 15.95 11.45
N TRP A 198 23.79 15.12 12.34
CA TRP A 198 23.30 14.97 13.72
C TRP A 198 24.29 15.43 14.80
N GLY A 199 25.50 15.82 14.42
CA GLY A 199 26.54 16.24 15.37
C GLY A 199 27.17 15.05 16.10
N ALA A 200 27.45 15.23 17.39
CA ALA A 200 28.03 14.19 18.24
C ALA A 200 26.93 13.33 18.90
N PRO A 201 27.17 12.03 19.17
CA PRO A 201 26.18 11.14 19.79
C PRO A 201 25.75 11.57 21.20
N SER A 202 26.56 12.37 21.90
CA SER A 202 26.18 12.97 23.18
C SER A 202 25.04 14.00 23.08
N GLY A 203 24.78 14.52 21.88
CA GLY A 203 23.69 15.47 21.60
C GLY A 203 22.39 14.79 21.13
N ASP A 204 22.36 13.47 21.01
CA ASP A 204 21.15 12.74 20.61
C ASP A 204 20.04 12.87 21.67
N PRO A 205 18.76 13.11 21.30
CA PRO A 205 17.66 13.26 22.26
C PRO A 205 17.44 12.06 23.19
N MET A 206 17.87 10.87 22.77
CA MET A 206 17.79 9.65 23.58
C MET A 206 19.01 9.45 24.50
N CYS A 207 19.97 10.38 24.50
CA CYS A 207 21.17 10.30 25.32
C CYS A 207 21.00 11.00 26.68
N ASP A 208 21.43 10.35 27.76
CA ASP A 208 21.47 10.94 29.11
C ASP A 208 22.80 11.66 29.42
N GLY A 209 23.63 11.88 28.39
CA GLY A 209 24.98 12.43 28.47
C GLY A 209 26.08 11.37 28.69
N LYS A 210 25.74 10.12 29.02
CA LYS A 210 26.71 9.01 29.19
C LYS A 210 26.38 7.81 28.31
N ALA A 211 25.10 7.56 28.08
CA ALA A 211 24.59 6.44 27.31
C ALA A 211 23.33 6.82 26.55
N ILE A 212 23.15 6.19 25.39
CA ILE A 212 21.94 6.31 24.58
C ILE A 212 20.92 5.28 25.09
N ARG A 213 19.74 5.74 25.52
CA ARG A 213 18.62 4.89 25.96
C ARG A 213 17.98 4.20 24.78
N LEU A 214 17.70 2.91 24.94
CA LEU A 214 17.22 2.06 23.85
C LEU A 214 15.73 1.76 23.99
N PRO A 215 14.92 1.91 22.91
CA PRO A 215 13.48 1.67 22.95
C PRO A 215 13.16 0.18 22.85
N LEU A 216 13.48 -0.57 23.91
CA LEU A 216 13.32 -2.01 23.98
C LEU A 216 12.91 -2.50 25.36
N ARG A 217 12.32 -3.69 25.39
CA ARG A 217 12.03 -4.48 26.59
C ARG A 217 12.65 -5.86 26.47
N ARG A 218 13.17 -6.39 27.59
CA ARG A 218 13.87 -7.68 27.61
C ARG A 218 13.07 -8.78 28.29
N PHE A 219 12.96 -9.91 27.62
CA PHE A 219 12.27 -11.13 28.08
C PHE A 219 13.24 -12.32 28.02
N GLY A 220 14.21 -12.38 28.95
CA GLY A 220 15.26 -13.41 28.94
C GLY A 220 16.28 -13.22 27.81
N ASN A 221 16.34 -14.19 26.88
CA ASN A 221 17.13 -14.12 25.65
C ASN A 221 16.32 -13.57 24.46
N VAL A 222 15.08 -13.16 24.66
CA VAL A 222 14.29 -12.45 23.64
C VAL A 222 14.18 -10.97 23.98
N VAL A 223 14.30 -10.12 22.97
CA VAL A 223 14.08 -8.67 23.10
C VAL A 223 12.94 -8.25 22.18
N VAL A 224 12.03 -7.41 22.67
CA VAL A 224 11.07 -6.69 21.83
C VAL A 224 11.50 -5.23 21.77
N ALA A 225 11.64 -4.67 20.57
CA ALA A 225 12.09 -3.30 20.36
C ALA A 225 11.11 -2.52 19.49
N VAL A 226 10.99 -1.22 19.75
CA VAL A 226 10.37 -0.28 18.82
C VAL A 226 11.45 0.23 17.89
N GLN A 227 11.19 0.17 16.58
CA GLN A 227 12.13 0.68 15.59
C GLN A 227 12.30 2.20 15.77
N PRO A 228 13.54 2.70 15.89
CA PRO A 228 13.79 4.12 16.05
C PRO A 228 13.30 4.93 14.85
N ALA A 229 12.82 6.14 15.13
CA ALA A 229 12.44 7.11 14.12
C ALA A 229 13.63 7.47 13.21
N ARG A 230 13.34 7.84 11.96
CA ARG A 230 14.37 8.23 10.98
C ARG A 230 15.01 9.59 11.26
N GLY A 231 14.49 10.36 12.21
CA GLY A 231 14.99 11.68 12.59
C GLY A 231 14.13 12.87 12.12
N TYR A 232 13.04 12.64 11.37
CA TYR A 232 12.09 13.72 10.99
C TYR A 232 11.53 14.48 12.19
N ASN A 233 11.39 13.82 13.34
CA ASN A 233 10.93 14.42 14.60
C ASN A 233 12.02 15.17 15.39
N ILE A 234 13.31 14.96 15.08
CA ILE A 234 14.43 15.55 15.84
C ILE A 234 14.69 17.00 15.40
N ASP A 235 14.72 17.22 14.09
CA ASP A 235 14.89 18.55 13.49
C ASP A 235 13.98 18.69 12.26
N PRO A 236 12.66 18.82 12.47
CA PRO A 236 11.70 18.68 11.38
C PRO A 236 11.88 19.73 10.26
N LYS A 237 12.23 20.97 10.63
CA LYS A 237 12.36 22.11 9.71
C LYS A 237 13.46 21.93 8.64
N SER A 238 14.60 21.37 9.00
CA SER A 238 15.67 21.10 8.01
C SER A 238 15.49 19.76 7.31
N THR A 239 14.75 18.83 7.93
CA THR A 239 14.64 17.44 7.47
C THR A 239 13.65 17.26 6.33
N TYR A 240 12.54 17.99 6.30
CA TYR A 240 11.53 17.80 5.25
C TYR A 240 12.05 18.16 3.84
N HIS A 241 13.17 18.88 3.75
CA HIS A 241 13.90 19.17 2.50
C HIS A 241 14.95 18.13 2.11
N SER A 242 15.11 17.05 2.89
CA SER A 242 16.19 16.08 2.75
C SER A 242 15.64 14.68 2.44
N PRO A 243 15.41 14.34 1.15
CA PRO A 243 14.95 13.00 0.75
C PRO A 243 15.88 11.87 1.19
N ASP A 244 17.18 12.14 1.25
CA ASP A 244 18.26 11.22 1.62
C ASP A 244 18.69 11.37 3.08
N LEU A 245 17.75 11.71 3.97
CA LEU A 245 18.01 11.81 5.41
C LEU A 245 18.68 10.54 5.96
N VAL A 246 19.87 10.72 6.52
CA VAL A 246 20.61 9.65 7.20
C VAL A 246 20.06 9.41 8.61
N PRO A 247 20.09 8.17 9.11
CA PRO A 247 19.53 7.84 10.43
C PRO A 247 20.32 8.49 11.59
N PRO A 248 19.64 8.91 12.68
CA PRO A 248 20.26 9.48 13.88
C PRO A 248 21.03 8.47 14.72
N HIS A 249 21.80 8.95 15.70
CA HIS A 249 22.67 8.11 16.53
C HIS A 249 21.89 7.05 17.34
N ASN A 250 20.72 7.38 17.89
CA ASN A 250 19.86 6.42 18.58
C ASN A 250 19.38 5.26 17.69
N TYR A 251 19.18 5.52 16.40
CA TYR A 251 18.88 4.49 15.42
C TYR A 251 20.03 3.49 15.34
N LEU A 252 21.25 3.98 15.11
CA LEU A 252 22.44 3.15 15.04
C LEU A 252 22.67 2.40 16.36
N ALA A 253 22.51 3.08 17.50
CA ALA A 253 22.77 2.54 18.83
C ALA A 253 21.91 1.31 19.13
N LEU A 254 20.61 1.31 18.79
CA LEU A 254 19.76 0.13 18.99
C LEU A 254 20.31 -1.10 18.27
N TYR A 255 20.59 -0.99 16.97
CA TYR A 255 21.06 -2.12 16.17
C TYR A 255 22.49 -2.54 16.54
N PHE A 256 23.35 -1.59 16.90
CA PHE A 256 24.69 -1.90 17.38
C PHE A 256 24.66 -2.65 18.70
N TRP A 257 23.81 -2.21 19.64
CA TRP A 257 23.60 -2.93 20.89
C TRP A 257 23.09 -4.34 20.63
N LEU A 258 22.06 -4.50 19.78
CA LEU A 258 21.52 -5.82 19.42
C LEU A 258 22.59 -6.75 18.84
N ARG A 259 23.45 -6.25 17.94
CA ARG A 259 24.47 -7.06 17.25
C ARG A 259 25.70 -7.36 18.11
N HIS A 260 26.19 -6.37 18.84
CA HIS A 260 27.54 -6.41 19.42
C HIS A 260 27.56 -6.58 20.94
N GLU A 261 26.54 -6.11 21.66
CA GLU A 261 26.45 -6.28 23.12
C GLU A 261 25.48 -7.40 23.49
N PHE A 262 24.25 -7.34 23.00
CA PHE A 262 23.27 -8.40 23.21
C PHE A 262 23.63 -9.65 22.40
N GLY A 263 24.13 -9.50 21.18
CA GLY A 263 24.62 -10.60 20.35
C GLY A 263 23.50 -11.46 19.78
N VAL A 264 22.52 -10.83 19.11
CA VAL A 264 21.41 -11.54 18.46
C VAL A 264 21.92 -12.58 17.45
N ALA A 265 21.30 -13.76 17.46
CA ALA A 265 21.46 -14.78 16.44
C ALA A 265 20.58 -14.52 15.21
N ALA A 266 19.46 -13.82 15.39
CA ALA A 266 18.56 -13.39 14.33
C ALA A 266 17.74 -12.16 14.75
N MET A 267 17.34 -11.35 13.78
CA MET A 267 16.37 -10.27 13.94
C MET A 267 15.09 -10.60 13.18
N ILE A 268 13.95 -10.22 13.75
CA ILE A 268 12.63 -10.40 13.17
C ILE A 268 11.91 -9.06 13.18
N HIS A 269 11.70 -8.46 12.02
CA HIS A 269 10.87 -7.25 11.88
C HIS A 269 9.42 -7.67 11.69
N PHE A 270 8.49 -7.05 12.42
CA PHE A 270 7.07 -7.39 12.35
C PHE A 270 6.27 -6.28 11.67
N GLY A 271 5.47 -6.70 10.68
CA GLY A 271 4.50 -5.86 9.99
C GLY A 271 5.08 -5.14 8.78
N LYS A 272 4.28 -5.01 7.73
CA LYS A 272 4.51 -4.09 6.62
C LYS A 272 4.35 -2.64 7.14
N HIS A 273 5.39 -1.81 7.10
CA HIS A 273 6.81 -2.15 6.93
C HIS A 273 7.64 -1.37 7.96
N GLY A 274 8.80 -1.87 8.31
CA GLY A 274 9.84 -1.10 8.97
C GLY A 274 10.43 -0.01 8.07
N ASN A 275 11.33 0.79 8.63
CA ASN A 275 11.96 1.91 7.94
C ASN A 275 13.45 1.68 7.57
N LEU A 276 13.99 0.48 7.82
CA LEU A 276 15.42 0.15 7.68
C LEU A 276 15.79 -0.12 6.22
N GLU A 277 15.00 -0.94 5.55
CA GLU A 277 15.11 -1.32 4.14
C GLU A 277 14.94 -0.13 3.21
N TRP A 278 14.44 1.00 3.71
CA TRP A 278 14.26 2.23 2.95
C TRP A 278 15.38 3.25 3.16
N LEU A 279 16.37 2.97 4.03
CA LEU A 279 17.40 3.99 4.40
C LEU A 279 18.30 4.33 3.20
N PRO A 280 18.96 5.51 3.18
CA PRO A 280 19.75 5.92 2.04
C PRO A 280 20.82 4.90 1.62
N GLY A 281 21.00 4.76 0.31
CA GLY A 281 21.99 3.85 -0.27
C GLY A 281 21.54 3.31 -1.63
N LYS A 282 22.29 2.35 -2.18
CA LYS A 282 21.96 1.72 -3.47
C LYS A 282 20.60 1.02 -3.43
N ALA A 283 19.92 0.94 -4.57
CA ALA A 283 18.64 0.26 -4.74
C ALA A 283 18.73 -1.25 -4.43
N LEU A 284 19.79 -1.91 -4.91
CA LEU A 284 20.09 -3.31 -4.60
C LEU A 284 21.58 -3.61 -4.72
N ALA A 285 22.00 -4.81 -4.31
CA ALA A 285 23.41 -5.22 -4.25
C ALA A 285 24.27 -4.18 -3.50
N LEU A 286 23.89 -3.95 -2.23
CA LEU A 286 24.41 -2.88 -1.40
C LEU A 286 25.93 -2.90 -1.24
N SER A 287 26.51 -1.71 -1.02
CA SER A 287 27.89 -1.51 -0.59
C SER A 287 27.98 -1.36 0.95
N ALA A 288 29.19 -1.39 1.50
CA ALA A 288 29.43 -1.14 2.94
C ALA A 288 28.90 0.23 3.40
N ALA A 289 28.83 1.18 2.46
CA ALA A 289 28.37 2.55 2.69
C ALA A 289 26.84 2.70 2.67
N CYS A 290 26.09 1.65 2.33
CA CYS A 290 24.63 1.72 2.36
C CYS A 290 24.13 1.55 3.79
N PHE A 291 23.32 2.49 4.28
CA PHE A 291 22.82 2.49 5.67
C PHE A 291 22.11 1.21 6.09
N PRO A 292 21.24 0.57 5.27
CA PRO A 292 20.63 -0.70 5.65
C PRO A 292 21.67 -1.77 6.00
N GLU A 293 22.79 -1.82 5.26
CA GLU A 293 23.90 -2.75 5.52
C GLU A 293 24.75 -2.35 6.72
N ALA A 294 25.15 -1.08 6.81
CA ALA A 294 25.99 -0.59 7.91
C ALA A 294 25.35 -0.88 9.28
N ILE A 295 24.01 -0.76 9.35
CA ILE A 295 23.23 -0.92 10.57
C ILE A 295 22.89 -2.39 10.86
N LEU A 296 22.32 -3.11 9.89
CA LEU A 296 21.90 -4.51 10.10
C LEU A 296 23.08 -5.49 10.09
N GLY A 297 24.08 -5.21 9.27
CA GLY A 297 25.20 -6.11 9.00
C GLY A 297 24.77 -7.47 8.44
N PRO A 298 25.68 -8.46 8.45
CA PRO A 298 25.41 -9.82 7.99
C PRO A 298 24.64 -10.65 9.04
N THR A 299 23.49 -10.15 9.48
CA THR A 299 22.64 -10.78 10.50
C THR A 299 21.49 -11.54 9.84
N PRO A 300 21.19 -12.79 10.24
CA PRO A 300 19.97 -13.48 9.81
C PRO A 300 18.72 -12.64 10.10
N HIS A 301 17.93 -12.39 9.06
CA HIS A 301 16.78 -11.50 9.10
C HIS A 301 15.53 -12.24 8.60
N LEU A 302 14.55 -12.39 9.48
CA LEU A 302 13.22 -12.92 9.17
C LEU A 302 12.20 -11.79 9.19
N TYR A 303 11.15 -11.89 8.40
CA TYR A 303 10.22 -10.78 8.27
C TYR A 303 8.80 -11.26 7.95
N PRO A 304 7.92 -11.40 8.96
CA PRO A 304 6.48 -11.48 8.77
C PRO A 304 5.96 -10.32 7.90
N PHE A 305 5.39 -10.65 6.75
CA PHE A 305 4.98 -9.66 5.74
C PHE A 305 3.66 -10.05 5.07
N ILE A 306 2.80 -9.09 4.76
CA ILE A 306 1.50 -9.37 4.16
C ILE A 306 1.63 -9.92 2.72
N VAL A 307 0.92 -11.00 2.41
CA VAL A 307 1.07 -11.74 1.14
C VAL A 307 0.70 -10.92 -0.11
N ASN A 308 -0.17 -9.92 0.06
CA ASN A 308 -0.64 -9.07 -1.03
C ASN A 308 0.25 -7.86 -1.28
N ASP A 309 1.41 -7.72 -0.62
CA ASP A 309 2.30 -6.59 -0.85
C ASP A 309 3.70 -7.00 -1.33
N PRO A 310 3.79 -7.50 -2.57
CA PRO A 310 5.04 -8.01 -3.11
C PRO A 310 6.12 -6.94 -3.26
N GLY A 311 5.74 -5.69 -3.50
CA GLY A 311 6.70 -4.64 -3.80
C GLY A 311 7.59 -4.33 -2.60
N GLU A 312 6.99 -3.98 -1.48
CA GLU A 312 7.72 -3.62 -0.28
C GLU A 312 8.45 -4.83 0.33
N GLY A 313 7.84 -6.02 0.27
CA GLY A 313 8.54 -7.25 0.67
C GLY A 313 9.76 -7.55 -0.21
N ALA A 314 9.68 -7.30 -1.52
CA ALA A 314 10.85 -7.40 -2.40
C ALA A 314 11.94 -6.38 -2.03
N GLN A 315 11.57 -5.16 -1.62
CA GLN A 315 12.53 -4.19 -1.12
C GLN A 315 13.29 -4.71 0.11
N ALA A 316 12.56 -5.26 1.09
CA ALA A 316 13.16 -5.88 2.27
C ALA A 316 14.12 -7.03 1.89
N LYS A 317 13.70 -7.94 1.00
CA LYS A 317 14.55 -9.03 0.49
C LYS A 317 15.83 -8.51 -0.16
N ARG A 318 15.72 -7.47 -0.97
CA ARG A 318 16.81 -6.98 -1.83
C ARG A 318 17.82 -6.08 -1.11
N ARG A 319 17.37 -5.32 -0.11
CA ARG A 319 18.24 -4.38 0.62
C ARG A 319 18.72 -4.92 1.96
N THR A 320 17.99 -5.86 2.58
CA THR A 320 18.36 -6.39 3.91
C THR A 320 18.66 -7.88 3.91
N GLY A 321 18.42 -8.59 2.79
CA GLY A 321 18.53 -10.05 2.76
C GLY A 321 17.45 -10.73 3.58
N ALA A 322 16.29 -10.09 3.78
CA ALA A 322 15.17 -10.63 4.53
C ALA A 322 14.68 -11.95 3.94
N VAL A 323 14.39 -12.91 4.81
CA VAL A 323 13.55 -14.06 4.50
C VAL A 323 12.13 -13.71 4.91
N ILE A 324 11.28 -13.50 3.91
CA ILE A 324 9.87 -13.17 4.15
C ILE A 324 9.18 -14.41 4.73
N LEU A 325 8.33 -14.18 5.71
CA LEU A 325 7.39 -15.15 6.25
C LEU A 325 6.00 -14.60 5.94
N ASP A 326 5.52 -14.89 4.73
CA ASP A 326 4.27 -14.27 4.29
C ASP A 326 3.11 -14.64 5.21
N HIS A 327 2.20 -13.69 5.42
CA HIS A 327 1.02 -13.87 6.25
C HIS A 327 -0.24 -13.42 5.52
N LEU A 328 -1.38 -13.93 6.00
CA LEU A 328 -2.68 -13.67 5.41
C LEU A 328 -3.04 -12.18 5.47
N THR A 329 -3.88 -11.75 4.53
CA THR A 329 -4.59 -10.48 4.63
C THR A 329 -5.64 -10.55 5.75
N PRO A 330 -6.15 -9.41 6.26
CA PRO A 330 -7.33 -9.40 7.10
C PRO A 330 -8.52 -10.18 6.52
N PRO A 331 -9.42 -10.70 7.37
CA PRO A 331 -10.71 -11.18 6.92
C PRO A 331 -11.45 -10.09 6.14
N MET A 332 -12.13 -10.48 5.07
CA MET A 332 -12.87 -9.57 4.18
C MET A 332 -14.36 -9.90 4.19
N THR A 333 -15.19 -8.87 4.09
CA THR A 333 -16.65 -8.96 4.03
C THR A 333 -17.21 -7.88 3.10
N GLN A 334 -18.50 -7.94 2.78
CA GLN A 334 -19.25 -6.80 2.24
C GLN A 334 -19.63 -5.81 3.35
N ALA A 335 -19.70 -4.54 2.99
CA ALA A 335 -20.00 -3.42 3.88
C ALA A 335 -21.42 -3.47 4.44
N ASP A 336 -22.39 -3.89 3.61
CA ASP A 336 -23.82 -3.85 3.90
C ASP A 336 -24.36 -2.43 4.20
N SER A 337 -25.68 -2.28 4.12
CA SER A 337 -26.36 -1.01 4.38
C SER A 337 -26.57 -0.81 5.88
N HIS A 338 -26.35 0.40 6.38
CA HIS A 338 -26.43 0.71 7.80
C HIS A 338 -26.83 2.17 8.05
N GLY A 339 -27.29 2.47 9.27
CA GLY A 339 -27.63 3.82 9.71
C GLY A 339 -28.54 4.56 8.72
N VAL A 340 -28.15 5.77 8.32
CA VAL A 340 -28.89 6.60 7.36
C VAL A 340 -29.01 5.95 5.98
N MET A 341 -28.07 5.10 5.56
CA MET A 341 -28.15 4.43 4.25
C MET A 341 -29.26 3.39 4.24
N ALA A 342 -29.41 2.63 5.32
CA ALA A 342 -30.52 1.68 5.47
C ALA A 342 -31.87 2.40 5.60
N GLU A 343 -31.91 3.58 6.25
CA GLU A 343 -33.10 4.43 6.29
C GLU A 343 -33.49 4.90 4.88
N LEU A 344 -32.53 5.39 4.10
CA LEU A 344 -32.76 5.83 2.72
C LEU A 344 -33.21 4.68 1.81
N GLU A 345 -32.63 3.49 1.91
CA GLU A 345 -33.09 2.31 1.18
C GLU A 345 -34.56 2.00 1.49
N ALA A 346 -34.94 1.95 2.76
CA ALA A 346 -36.32 1.69 3.17
C ALA A 346 -37.30 2.77 2.68
N GLN A 347 -36.90 4.04 2.73
CA GLN A 347 -37.72 5.14 2.20
C GLN A 347 -37.87 5.06 0.68
N MET A 348 -36.80 4.72 -0.04
CA MET A 348 -36.83 4.54 -1.50
C MET A 348 -37.74 3.39 -1.90
N ASP A 349 -37.67 2.27 -1.18
CA ASP A 349 -38.57 1.13 -1.38
C ASP A 349 -40.04 1.54 -1.21
N GLU A 350 -40.38 2.26 -0.13
CA GLU A 350 -41.73 2.78 0.08
C GLU A 350 -42.17 3.74 -1.04
N TYR A 351 -41.25 4.58 -1.53
CA TYR A 351 -41.52 5.48 -2.66
C TYR A 351 -41.92 4.70 -3.91
N PHE A 352 -41.15 3.66 -4.26
CA PHE A 352 -41.41 2.87 -5.46
C PHE A 352 -42.66 1.99 -5.33
N GLU A 353 -43.03 1.55 -4.12
CA GLU A 353 -44.33 0.91 -3.88
C GLU A 353 -45.49 1.89 -4.09
N ALA A 354 -45.38 3.12 -3.60
CA ALA A 354 -46.42 4.14 -3.78
C ALA A 354 -46.51 4.65 -5.23
N ALA A 355 -45.40 4.61 -5.98
CA ALA A 355 -45.29 5.11 -7.34
C ALA A 355 -46.28 4.40 -8.28
N GLY A 356 -47.25 5.15 -8.78
CA GLY A 356 -48.31 4.65 -9.66
C GLY A 356 -49.62 4.27 -8.96
N MET A 357 -49.66 4.24 -7.62
CA MET A 357 -50.88 4.04 -6.83
C MET A 357 -51.36 5.31 -6.12
N ASP A 358 -50.45 6.08 -5.52
CA ASP A 358 -50.76 7.32 -4.80
C ASP A 358 -49.69 8.39 -5.03
N ARG A 359 -50.00 9.30 -5.96
CA ARG A 359 -49.07 10.37 -6.34
C ARG A 359 -48.75 11.33 -5.19
N ALA A 360 -49.74 11.65 -4.34
CA ALA A 360 -49.52 12.58 -3.24
C ALA A 360 -48.57 11.99 -2.20
N ARG A 361 -48.69 10.68 -1.93
CA ARG A 361 -47.76 9.96 -1.06
C ARG A 361 -46.37 9.85 -1.67
N SER A 362 -46.25 9.49 -2.95
CA SER A 362 -44.94 9.44 -3.63
C SER A 362 -44.22 10.79 -3.63
N ASP A 363 -44.93 11.89 -3.90
CA ASP A 363 -44.34 13.23 -3.91
C ASP A 363 -43.84 13.63 -2.50
N ALA A 364 -44.56 13.24 -1.43
CA ALA A 364 -44.12 13.47 -0.06
C ALA A 364 -42.89 12.63 0.32
N LEU A 365 -42.87 11.34 -0.01
CA LEU A 365 -41.75 10.44 0.25
C LEU A 365 -40.47 10.88 -0.48
N LEU A 366 -40.58 11.35 -1.72
CA LEU A 366 -39.44 11.93 -2.44
C LEU A 366 -38.84 13.13 -1.68
N GLY A 367 -39.69 14.00 -1.15
CA GLY A 367 -39.25 15.13 -0.32
C GLY A 367 -38.50 14.68 0.92
N ASP A 368 -39.01 13.64 1.61
CA ASP A 368 -38.38 13.09 2.81
C ASP A 368 -37.04 12.39 2.52
N ILE A 369 -36.96 11.63 1.42
CA ILE A 369 -35.73 10.97 0.95
C ILE A 369 -34.64 12.03 0.69
N LEU A 370 -34.96 13.05 -0.10
CA LEU A 370 -33.99 14.09 -0.47
C LEU A 370 -33.56 14.92 0.75
N MET A 371 -34.49 15.26 1.64
CA MET A 371 -34.16 15.95 2.89
C MET A 371 -33.24 15.11 3.79
N THR A 372 -33.49 13.80 3.88
CA THR A 372 -32.67 12.87 4.66
C THR A 372 -31.26 12.76 4.07
N ALA A 373 -31.17 12.56 2.75
CA ALA A 373 -29.90 12.48 2.02
C ALA A 373 -29.11 13.81 2.12
N GLU A 374 -29.76 14.96 1.97
CA GLU A 374 -29.13 16.27 2.04
C GLU A 374 -28.61 16.60 3.45
N ARG A 375 -29.40 16.29 4.49
CA ARG A 375 -28.98 16.47 5.89
C ARG A 375 -27.73 15.65 6.21
N ALA A 376 -27.64 14.45 5.65
CA ALA A 376 -26.49 13.57 5.81
C ALA A 376 -25.30 13.96 4.91
N GLY A 377 -25.49 14.82 3.90
CA GLY A 377 -24.47 15.17 2.89
C GLY A 377 -24.33 14.15 1.74
N ILE A 378 -25.26 13.20 1.65
CA ILE A 378 -25.24 12.11 0.67
C ILE A 378 -25.59 12.61 -0.73
N THR A 379 -26.45 13.62 -0.86
CA THR A 379 -26.74 14.23 -2.17
C THR A 379 -25.48 14.73 -2.86
N ALA A 380 -24.55 15.33 -2.10
CA ALA A 380 -23.25 15.74 -2.62
C ALA A 380 -22.35 14.55 -2.97
N ASP A 381 -22.32 13.50 -2.13
CA ASP A 381 -21.56 12.27 -2.39
C ASP A 381 -22.04 11.55 -3.68
N CYS A 382 -23.33 11.66 -4.02
CA CYS A 382 -23.94 11.07 -5.22
C CYS A 382 -23.85 11.95 -6.48
N GLY A 383 -23.32 13.17 -6.38
CA GLY A 383 -23.35 14.13 -7.49
C GLY A 383 -24.77 14.53 -7.92
N ILE A 384 -25.71 14.62 -6.97
CA ILE A 384 -27.07 15.10 -7.23
C ILE A 384 -27.04 16.62 -7.34
N GLU A 385 -27.56 17.14 -8.45
CA GLU A 385 -27.67 18.57 -8.75
C GLU A 385 -29.11 19.06 -8.59
N ASP A 386 -29.29 20.36 -8.32
CA ASP A 386 -30.62 20.96 -8.21
C ASP A 386 -31.43 20.86 -9.52
N SER A 387 -30.72 20.90 -10.66
CA SER A 387 -31.26 20.76 -12.02
C SER A 387 -31.72 19.35 -12.37
N ASP A 388 -31.26 18.32 -11.65
CA ASP A 388 -31.68 16.95 -11.89
C ASP A 388 -33.19 16.82 -11.65
N ASP A 389 -33.87 16.02 -12.48
CA ASP A 389 -35.26 15.69 -12.23
C ASP A 389 -35.41 14.65 -11.10
N ALA A 390 -36.65 14.45 -10.63
CA ALA A 390 -36.93 13.51 -9.54
C ALA A 390 -36.43 12.07 -9.81
N GLY A 391 -36.55 11.60 -11.05
CA GLY A 391 -36.11 10.27 -11.46
C GLY A 391 -34.58 10.17 -11.48
N GLU A 392 -33.91 11.19 -12.00
CA GLU A 392 -32.43 11.27 -12.01
C GLU A 392 -31.86 11.28 -10.59
N LYS A 393 -32.45 12.07 -9.69
CA LYS A 393 -32.03 12.12 -8.27
C LYS A 393 -32.12 10.76 -7.59
N LEU A 394 -33.25 10.07 -7.78
CA LEU A 394 -33.46 8.74 -7.22
C LEU A 394 -32.51 7.71 -7.82
N LEU A 395 -32.25 7.77 -9.14
CA LEU A 395 -31.32 6.84 -9.80
C LEU A 395 -29.88 7.02 -9.31
N LYS A 396 -29.41 8.27 -9.18
CA LYS A 396 -28.06 8.57 -8.63
C LYS A 396 -27.94 8.05 -7.19
N LEU A 397 -28.97 8.26 -6.37
CA LEU A 397 -29.00 7.76 -5.00
C LEU A 397 -29.02 6.23 -4.93
N ASP A 398 -29.86 5.56 -5.72
CA ASP A 398 -29.96 4.08 -5.79
C ASP A 398 -28.62 3.44 -6.17
N ASN A 399 -27.97 3.98 -7.21
CA ASN A 399 -26.66 3.51 -7.65
C ASN A 399 -25.59 3.67 -6.58
N PHE A 400 -25.60 4.80 -5.87
CA PHE A 400 -24.64 5.05 -4.79
C PHE A 400 -24.84 4.10 -3.61
N LEU A 401 -26.10 3.91 -3.16
CA LEU A 401 -26.43 2.98 -2.07
C LEU A 401 -26.01 1.54 -2.42
N CYS A 402 -26.29 1.10 -3.66
CA CYS A 402 -25.85 -0.21 -4.15
C CYS A 402 -24.31 -0.35 -4.17
N ASP A 403 -23.57 0.66 -4.66
CA ASP A 403 -22.10 0.62 -4.69
C ASP A 403 -21.50 0.58 -3.28
N LEU A 404 -22.11 1.29 -2.31
CA LEU A 404 -21.70 1.23 -0.91
C LEU A 404 -21.94 -0.14 -0.29
N LYS A 405 -23.12 -0.72 -0.49
CA LYS A 405 -23.53 -2.00 0.09
C LYS A 405 -22.61 -3.15 -0.33
N GLU A 406 -22.23 -3.16 -1.61
CA GLU A 406 -21.37 -4.19 -2.19
C GLU A 406 -19.87 -3.97 -1.93
N LEU A 407 -19.48 -2.82 -1.36
CA LEU A 407 -18.08 -2.51 -1.08
C LEU A 407 -17.45 -3.61 -0.23
N GLN A 408 -16.36 -4.20 -0.73
CA GLN A 408 -15.56 -5.15 0.03
C GLN A 408 -14.71 -4.37 1.04
N ILE A 409 -14.89 -4.68 2.33
CA ILE A 409 -14.20 -4.06 3.45
C ILE A 409 -13.54 -5.13 4.31
N ARG A 410 -12.59 -4.71 5.14
CA ARG A 410 -11.98 -5.59 6.14
C ARG A 410 -12.92 -5.78 7.33
N ASP A 411 -12.93 -6.96 7.90
CA ASP A 411 -13.66 -7.28 9.14
C ASP A 411 -12.67 -7.61 10.27
N GLY A 412 -11.93 -6.59 10.69
CA GLY A 412 -10.85 -6.71 11.66
C GLY A 412 -9.46 -6.79 11.02
N LEU A 413 -8.52 -7.43 11.72
CA LEU A 413 -7.10 -7.52 11.36
C LEU A 413 -6.64 -8.98 11.39
N HIS A 414 -5.55 -9.28 10.68
CA HIS A 414 -4.90 -10.59 10.78
C HIS A 414 -4.05 -10.67 12.05
N VAL A 415 -3.95 -11.86 12.66
CA VAL A 415 -2.99 -12.15 13.74
C VAL A 415 -2.02 -13.21 13.22
N PHE A 416 -0.73 -12.88 13.12
CA PHE A 416 0.29 -13.80 12.62
C PHE A 416 0.29 -15.10 13.41
N GLY A 417 0.16 -16.23 12.72
CA GLY A 417 0.06 -17.53 13.36
C GLY A 417 -1.36 -18.04 13.59
N THR A 418 -2.39 -17.24 13.27
CA THR A 418 -3.81 -17.59 13.51
C THR A 418 -4.58 -17.54 12.20
N SER A 419 -5.19 -18.66 11.78
CA SER A 419 -6.14 -18.65 10.66
C SER A 419 -7.48 -18.11 11.12
N PRO A 420 -8.22 -17.37 10.26
CA PRO A 420 -9.59 -16.98 10.58
C PRO A 420 -10.45 -18.23 10.81
N ALA A 421 -11.41 -18.13 11.71
CA ALA A 421 -12.37 -19.18 12.03
C ALA A 421 -13.80 -18.75 11.71
N ASP A 422 -14.69 -19.72 11.59
CA ASP A 422 -16.14 -19.55 11.48
C ASP A 422 -16.54 -18.48 10.44
N ASP A 423 -17.27 -17.45 10.89
CA ASP A 423 -17.84 -16.40 10.05
C ASP A 423 -16.77 -15.61 9.27
N LEU A 424 -15.64 -15.30 9.91
CA LEU A 424 -14.53 -14.57 9.28
C LEU A 424 -13.88 -15.38 8.16
N ALA A 425 -13.75 -16.70 8.36
CA ALA A 425 -13.21 -17.60 7.33
C ALA A 425 -14.17 -17.70 6.15
N ASN A 426 -15.46 -17.88 6.40
CA ASN A 426 -16.47 -18.00 5.36
C ASN A 426 -16.69 -16.67 4.60
N GLY A 427 -16.62 -15.54 5.29
CA GLY A 427 -16.60 -14.21 4.66
C GLY A 427 -15.46 -14.07 3.67
N LEU A 428 -14.23 -14.35 4.10
CA LEU A 428 -13.05 -14.28 3.24
C LEU A 428 -13.15 -15.28 2.06
N LEU A 429 -13.58 -16.51 2.29
CA LEU A 429 -13.78 -17.51 1.22
C LEU A 429 -14.83 -17.06 0.21
N THR A 430 -15.91 -16.44 0.66
CA THR A 430 -16.94 -15.87 -0.21
C THR A 430 -16.35 -14.78 -1.10
N GLN A 431 -15.51 -13.89 -0.54
CA GLN A 431 -14.84 -12.83 -1.30
C GLN A 431 -13.79 -13.38 -2.29
N ILE A 432 -13.06 -14.44 -1.93
CA ILE A 432 -12.14 -15.12 -2.87
C ILE A 432 -12.92 -15.78 -4.02
N LEU A 433 -14.09 -16.35 -3.72
CA LEU A 433 -14.93 -17.01 -4.71
C LEU A 433 -15.75 -16.04 -5.59
N ARG A 434 -15.92 -14.79 -5.15
CA ARG A 434 -16.59 -13.70 -5.91
C ARG A 434 -15.86 -13.36 -7.20
N THR A 435 -14.54 -13.42 -7.21
CA THR A 435 -13.72 -13.01 -8.36
C THR A 435 -13.36 -14.20 -9.25
N PRO A 436 -13.36 -14.07 -10.59
CA PRO A 436 -12.84 -15.10 -11.48
C PRO A 436 -11.37 -15.41 -11.17
N ARG A 437 -11.00 -16.69 -11.18
CA ARG A 437 -9.65 -17.18 -10.91
C ARG A 437 -9.03 -17.69 -12.21
N HIS A 438 -7.71 -17.66 -12.35
CA HIS A 438 -7.00 -18.22 -13.51
C HIS A 438 -7.64 -17.84 -14.88
N ALA A 439 -8.31 -18.80 -15.56
CA ALA A 439 -8.99 -18.58 -16.84
C ALA A 439 -10.46 -18.11 -16.70
N GLY A 440 -11.03 -18.17 -15.51
CA GLY A 440 -12.40 -17.71 -15.21
C GLY A 440 -13.51 -18.69 -15.60
N GLU A 441 -13.19 -19.97 -15.82
CA GLU A 441 -14.12 -20.98 -16.31
C GLU A 441 -14.24 -22.18 -15.36
N GLY A 442 -15.40 -22.84 -15.36
CA GLY A 442 -15.64 -24.05 -14.56
C GLY A 442 -15.43 -23.81 -13.06
N ALA A 443 -14.55 -24.60 -12.42
CA ALA A 443 -14.23 -24.46 -11.01
C ALA A 443 -13.52 -23.12 -10.69
N ASP A 444 -12.97 -22.45 -11.70
CA ASP A 444 -12.30 -21.16 -11.58
C ASP A 444 -13.22 -19.96 -11.88
N ALA A 445 -14.48 -20.21 -12.26
CA ALA A 445 -15.47 -19.16 -12.49
C ALA A 445 -15.85 -18.44 -11.18
N ALA A 446 -16.31 -17.19 -11.29
CA ALA A 446 -16.90 -16.48 -10.16
C ALA A 446 -18.19 -17.17 -9.69
N LEU A 447 -18.32 -17.37 -8.38
CA LEU A 447 -19.51 -18.03 -7.81
C LEU A 447 -20.82 -17.28 -8.14
N PRO A 448 -20.90 -15.94 -8.04
CA PRO A 448 -22.10 -15.22 -8.47
C PRO A 448 -22.47 -15.45 -9.94
N ARG A 449 -21.49 -15.48 -10.86
CA ARG A 449 -21.74 -15.77 -12.29
C ARG A 449 -22.24 -17.19 -12.51
N ALA A 450 -21.65 -18.15 -11.81
CA ALA A 450 -22.09 -19.54 -11.87
C ALA A 450 -23.53 -19.71 -11.38
N LEU A 451 -23.90 -19.00 -10.30
CA LEU A 451 -25.27 -18.97 -9.79
C LEU A 451 -26.24 -18.31 -10.77
N ALA A 452 -25.87 -17.16 -11.35
CA ALA A 452 -26.69 -16.50 -12.36
C ALA A 452 -26.93 -17.39 -13.59
N SER A 453 -25.91 -18.13 -14.03
CA SER A 453 -26.01 -19.09 -15.13
C SER A 453 -26.89 -20.30 -14.78
N ASP A 454 -26.71 -20.92 -13.62
CA ASP A 454 -27.50 -22.09 -13.19
C ASP A 454 -28.98 -21.74 -12.99
N LEU A 455 -29.28 -20.51 -12.58
CA LEU A 455 -30.64 -20.01 -12.35
C LEU A 455 -31.28 -19.41 -13.61
N ASP A 456 -30.59 -19.41 -14.76
CA ASP A 456 -30.99 -18.75 -16.01
C ASP A 456 -31.44 -17.29 -15.79
N LEU A 457 -30.72 -16.55 -14.95
CA LEU A 457 -31.00 -15.14 -14.71
C LEU A 457 -30.57 -14.34 -15.92
N ARG A 458 -31.53 -13.85 -16.68
CA ARG A 458 -31.29 -13.04 -17.87
C ARG A 458 -31.46 -11.56 -17.57
N ASP A 459 -30.60 -10.73 -18.15
CA ASP A 459 -30.72 -9.27 -18.09
C ASP A 459 -31.81 -8.75 -19.06
N ALA A 460 -31.91 -7.42 -19.20
CA ALA A 460 -32.89 -6.81 -20.10
C ALA A 460 -32.64 -7.10 -21.60
N ALA A 461 -31.39 -7.42 -21.98
CA ALA A 461 -31.01 -7.79 -23.33
C ALA A 461 -31.31 -9.28 -23.64
N GLY A 462 -31.62 -10.08 -22.62
CA GLY A 462 -31.88 -11.51 -22.74
C GLY A 462 -30.63 -12.38 -22.61
N ASP A 463 -29.47 -11.77 -22.36
CA ASP A 463 -28.22 -12.46 -22.07
C ASP A 463 -28.17 -12.88 -20.60
N ILE A 464 -27.32 -13.85 -20.26
CA ILE A 464 -27.14 -14.24 -18.84
C ILE A 464 -26.54 -13.05 -18.10
N LEU A 465 -27.20 -12.63 -17.02
CA LEU A 465 -26.77 -11.55 -16.15
C LEU A 465 -25.34 -11.81 -15.67
N ASP A 466 -24.46 -10.86 -15.92
CA ASP A 466 -23.15 -10.83 -15.30
C ASP A 466 -23.20 -10.00 -14.00
N PRO A 467 -23.29 -10.66 -12.83
CA PRO A 467 -23.39 -9.95 -11.55
C PRO A 467 -22.13 -9.18 -11.19
N LEU A 468 -21.00 -9.30 -11.88
CA LEU A 468 -19.81 -8.50 -11.58
C LEU A 468 -19.75 -7.19 -12.37
N THR A 469 -20.35 -7.15 -13.55
CA THR A 469 -20.22 -6.02 -14.49
C THR A 469 -21.52 -5.27 -14.78
N ALA A 470 -22.68 -5.83 -14.39
CA ALA A 470 -23.97 -5.21 -14.65
C ALA A 470 -24.16 -3.85 -13.95
N GLU A 471 -25.01 -3.01 -14.55
CA GLU A 471 -25.48 -1.74 -13.99
C GLU A 471 -26.55 -1.98 -12.93
N ARG A 472 -26.30 -1.54 -11.70
CA ARG A 472 -27.10 -1.95 -10.53
C ARG A 472 -28.48 -1.31 -10.47
N GLY A 473 -28.59 -0.01 -10.76
CA GLY A 473 -29.86 0.73 -10.71
C GLY A 473 -30.86 0.39 -11.81
N GLN A 474 -30.53 -0.50 -12.75
CA GLN A 474 -31.49 -0.96 -13.76
C GLN A 474 -32.64 -1.75 -13.11
N VAL A 475 -33.86 -1.52 -13.57
CA VAL A 475 -35.06 -2.19 -13.04
C VAL A 475 -35.04 -3.68 -13.41
N TRP A 476 -35.27 -4.54 -12.43
CA TRP A 476 -35.40 -5.98 -12.61
C TRP A 476 -36.85 -6.38 -12.96
N GLN A 477 -37.05 -6.82 -14.21
CA GLN A 477 -38.36 -7.26 -14.70
C GLN A 477 -38.41 -8.78 -15.00
N ASN A 478 -37.29 -9.47 -14.80
CA ASN A 478 -37.09 -10.86 -15.22
C ASN A 478 -37.40 -11.86 -14.10
N ALA A 479 -37.00 -13.13 -14.32
CA ALA A 479 -37.28 -14.22 -13.41
C ALA A 479 -36.82 -13.91 -11.97
N ARG A 480 -37.66 -14.29 -11.00
CA ARG A 480 -37.36 -14.19 -9.57
C ARG A 480 -37.41 -15.59 -8.95
N PRO A 481 -36.38 -16.44 -9.10
CA PRO A 481 -36.40 -17.80 -8.58
C PRO A 481 -36.67 -17.85 -7.06
N SER A 482 -37.46 -18.83 -6.61
CA SER A 482 -37.87 -18.94 -5.20
C SER A 482 -36.68 -19.05 -4.24
N VAL A 483 -35.59 -19.69 -4.66
CA VAL A 483 -34.35 -19.77 -3.87
C VAL A 483 -33.77 -18.39 -3.57
N LEU A 484 -33.75 -17.48 -4.55
CA LEU A 484 -33.28 -16.10 -4.35
C LEU A 484 -34.28 -15.24 -3.60
N GLN A 485 -35.59 -15.45 -3.81
CA GLN A 485 -36.63 -14.78 -3.02
C GLN A 485 -36.45 -15.07 -1.52
N SER A 486 -36.11 -16.31 -1.16
CA SER A 486 -35.90 -16.69 0.25
C SER A 486 -34.62 -16.12 0.90
N MET A 487 -33.72 -15.48 0.13
CA MET A 487 -32.48 -14.91 0.67
C MET A 487 -32.66 -13.51 1.27
N SER A 488 -33.77 -12.83 0.95
CA SER A 488 -34.05 -11.49 1.47
C SER A 488 -35.54 -11.18 1.38
N ASP A 489 -36.10 -10.75 2.51
CA ASP A 489 -37.48 -10.28 2.62
C ASP A 489 -37.66 -8.83 2.13
N GLN A 490 -36.56 -8.14 1.78
CA GLN A 490 -36.61 -6.80 1.20
C GLN A 490 -37.28 -6.82 -0.19
N PRO A 491 -37.76 -5.69 -0.71
CA PRO A 491 -38.21 -5.58 -2.09
C PRO A 491 -37.17 -6.11 -3.11
N TRP A 492 -37.66 -6.54 -4.28
CA TRP A 492 -36.81 -7.01 -5.39
C TRP A 492 -37.13 -6.26 -6.66
N ARG A 493 -36.51 -5.10 -6.79
CA ARG A 493 -36.82 -4.04 -7.74
C ARG A 493 -35.72 -3.83 -8.77
N SER A 494 -34.45 -3.95 -8.41
CA SER A 494 -33.30 -3.61 -9.25
C SER A 494 -32.41 -4.81 -9.58
N VAL A 495 -31.48 -4.63 -10.52
CA VAL A 495 -30.38 -5.57 -10.76
C VAL A 495 -29.50 -5.70 -9.52
N GLY A 496 -29.29 -4.61 -8.77
CA GLY A 496 -28.61 -4.62 -7.47
C GLY A 496 -29.25 -5.60 -6.49
N ASP A 497 -30.57 -5.62 -6.38
CA ASP A 497 -31.31 -6.55 -5.52
C ASP A 497 -31.13 -8.02 -5.94
N THR A 498 -30.99 -8.26 -7.25
CA THR A 498 -30.68 -9.60 -7.78
C THR A 498 -29.28 -10.02 -7.38
N VAL A 499 -28.30 -9.13 -7.52
CA VAL A 499 -26.90 -9.38 -7.18
C VAL A 499 -26.74 -9.60 -5.68
N GLU A 500 -27.39 -8.81 -4.85
CA GLU A 500 -27.39 -9.00 -3.40
C GLU A 500 -27.91 -10.39 -3.02
N ARG A 501 -29.00 -10.85 -3.63
CA ARG A 501 -29.55 -12.19 -3.37
C ARG A 501 -28.61 -13.29 -3.85
N LEU A 502 -27.91 -13.09 -4.96
CA LEU A 502 -26.86 -13.99 -5.41
C LEU A 502 -25.70 -14.05 -4.42
N ASP A 503 -25.30 -12.92 -3.84
CA ASP A 503 -24.21 -12.84 -2.87
C ASP A 503 -24.58 -13.49 -1.54
N ARG A 504 -25.82 -13.28 -1.07
CA ARG A 504 -26.36 -13.99 0.10
C ARG A 504 -26.45 -15.50 -0.13
N LEU A 505 -26.90 -15.94 -1.31
CA LEU A 505 -26.90 -17.35 -1.67
C LEU A 505 -25.48 -17.92 -1.74
N ALA A 506 -24.54 -17.18 -2.33
CA ALA A 506 -23.13 -17.56 -2.38
C ALA A 506 -22.55 -17.73 -0.96
N ARG A 507 -22.84 -16.79 -0.06
CA ARG A 507 -22.46 -16.89 1.35
C ARG A 507 -23.09 -18.12 2.01
N ALA A 508 -24.39 -18.33 1.85
CA ALA A 508 -25.09 -19.49 2.43
C ALA A 508 -24.54 -20.84 1.92
N LEU A 509 -24.11 -20.91 0.64
CA LEU A 509 -23.44 -22.09 0.08
C LEU A 509 -22.06 -22.30 0.71
N VAL A 510 -21.27 -21.24 0.88
CA VAL A 510 -19.96 -21.32 1.54
C VAL A 510 -20.10 -21.73 3.01
N ASP A 511 -21.15 -21.25 3.69
CA ASP A 511 -21.47 -21.63 5.07
C ASP A 511 -21.97 -23.09 5.20
N GLY A 512 -22.36 -23.73 4.09
CA GLY A 512 -23.00 -25.05 4.10
C GLY A 512 -24.48 -25.03 4.51
N ASN A 513 -25.09 -23.84 4.54
CA ASN A 513 -26.49 -23.60 4.92
C ASN A 513 -27.46 -23.68 3.72
N ALA A 514 -26.94 -23.83 2.50
CA ALA A 514 -27.73 -23.97 1.27
C ALA A 514 -27.21 -25.13 0.40
N GLN A 515 -28.07 -25.62 -0.50
CA GLN A 515 -27.70 -26.62 -1.52
C GLN A 515 -27.43 -25.92 -2.85
N THR A 516 -26.48 -26.46 -3.63
CA THR A 516 -26.13 -25.94 -4.96
C THR A 516 -27.34 -26.00 -5.89
N VAL A 517 -27.54 -24.96 -6.69
CA VAL A 517 -28.73 -24.79 -7.53
C VAL A 517 -28.55 -25.34 -8.96
N GLY A 518 -27.32 -25.64 -9.37
CA GLY A 518 -27.03 -26.26 -10.66
C GLY A 518 -25.58 -26.72 -10.79
N ARG A 519 -25.18 -27.09 -12.02
CA ARG A 519 -23.89 -27.73 -12.29
C ARG A 519 -22.71 -26.78 -12.11
N GLN A 520 -22.86 -25.51 -12.49
CA GLN A 520 -21.74 -24.56 -12.47
C GLN A 520 -21.36 -24.19 -11.04
N SER A 521 -22.37 -23.85 -10.22
CA SER A 521 -22.19 -23.58 -8.79
C SER A 521 -21.69 -24.82 -8.04
N ALA A 522 -22.22 -26.01 -8.34
CA ALA A 522 -21.71 -27.27 -7.77
C ALA A 522 -20.23 -27.51 -8.08
N LEU A 523 -19.77 -27.23 -9.30
CA LEU A 523 -18.36 -27.39 -9.65
C LEU A 523 -17.44 -26.52 -8.78
N ILE A 524 -17.85 -25.29 -8.46
CA ILE A 524 -17.08 -24.39 -7.58
C ILE A 524 -17.13 -24.88 -6.13
N ILE A 525 -18.33 -25.19 -5.61
CA ILE A 525 -18.55 -25.57 -4.21
C ILE A 525 -17.94 -26.95 -3.90
N ASP A 526 -18.00 -27.90 -4.82
CA ASP A 526 -17.52 -29.27 -4.60
C ASP A 526 -16.03 -29.44 -4.93
N THR A 527 -15.45 -28.57 -5.78
CA THR A 527 -14.05 -28.71 -6.25
C THR A 527 -13.13 -27.60 -5.74
N ALA A 528 -13.48 -26.32 -5.96
CA ALA A 528 -12.59 -25.21 -5.63
C ALA A 528 -12.63 -24.85 -4.14
N LEU A 529 -13.83 -24.73 -3.56
CA LEU A 529 -14.01 -24.33 -2.16
C LEU A 529 -13.26 -25.24 -1.17
N PRO A 530 -13.29 -26.59 -1.26
CA PRO A 530 -12.60 -27.45 -0.30
C PRO A 530 -11.08 -27.22 -0.29
N ALA A 531 -10.46 -27.09 -1.48
CA ALA A 531 -9.03 -26.88 -1.61
C ALA A 531 -8.60 -25.50 -1.09
N ILE A 532 -9.37 -24.44 -1.41
CA ILE A 532 -9.09 -23.08 -0.93
C ILE A 532 -9.30 -23.00 0.59
N ARG A 533 -10.37 -23.62 1.11
CA ARG A 533 -10.65 -23.69 2.55
C ARG A 533 -9.53 -24.41 3.29
N GLU A 534 -9.08 -25.56 2.80
CA GLU A 534 -7.97 -26.29 3.41
C GLU A 534 -6.70 -25.42 3.43
N ALA A 535 -6.37 -24.76 2.32
CA ALA A 535 -5.23 -23.85 2.24
C ALA A 535 -5.36 -22.67 3.24
N LEU A 536 -6.54 -22.08 3.37
CA LEU A 536 -6.80 -21.00 4.31
C LEU A 536 -6.64 -21.46 5.78
N MET A 537 -7.19 -22.61 6.14
CA MET A 537 -7.19 -23.10 7.52
C MET A 537 -5.78 -23.48 8.03
N VAL A 538 -4.84 -23.78 7.13
CA VAL A 538 -3.45 -24.08 7.51
C VAL A 538 -2.53 -22.86 7.48
N CYS A 539 -3.00 -21.67 7.07
CA CYS A 539 -2.22 -20.44 6.99
C CYS A 539 -1.57 -20.08 8.33
N GLY A 540 -2.36 -19.87 9.39
CA GLY A 540 -1.87 -19.51 10.71
C GLY A 540 -0.84 -20.52 11.27
N PRO A 541 -1.17 -21.82 11.35
CA PRO A 541 -0.18 -22.82 11.78
C PRO A 541 1.11 -22.82 10.95
N ARG A 542 1.02 -22.60 9.63
CA ARG A 542 2.20 -22.51 8.76
C ARG A 542 3.01 -21.24 8.96
N GLU A 543 2.37 -20.10 9.18
CA GLU A 543 3.04 -18.84 9.53
C GLU A 543 3.90 -18.99 10.79
N GLN A 544 3.30 -19.51 11.87
CA GLN A 544 4.01 -19.76 13.12
C GLN A 544 5.14 -20.77 12.94
N GLN A 545 4.89 -21.87 12.20
CA GLN A 545 5.91 -22.86 11.92
C GLN A 545 7.04 -22.31 11.03
N ALA A 546 6.76 -21.39 10.12
CA ALA A 546 7.75 -20.74 9.27
C ALA A 546 8.70 -19.87 10.10
N LEU A 547 8.20 -19.15 11.10
CA LEU A 547 9.02 -18.43 12.08
C LEU A 547 9.98 -19.38 12.82
N LEU A 548 9.45 -20.47 13.38
CA LEU A 548 10.26 -21.45 14.10
C LEU A 548 11.29 -22.14 13.18
N ASN A 549 10.90 -22.47 11.95
CA ASN A 549 11.79 -23.05 10.94
C ASN A 549 12.92 -22.07 10.57
N GLY A 550 12.59 -20.80 10.34
CA GLY A 550 13.57 -19.76 10.05
C GLY A 550 14.57 -19.60 11.18
N LEU A 551 14.09 -19.55 12.42
CA LEU A 551 14.94 -19.48 13.62
C LEU A 551 15.67 -20.79 13.95
N ALA A 552 15.24 -21.91 13.36
CA ALA A 552 15.97 -23.16 13.34
C ALA A 552 16.97 -23.24 12.18
N GLY A 553 17.19 -22.16 11.43
CA GLY A 553 18.10 -22.12 10.29
C GLY A 553 17.72 -23.10 9.18
N ARG A 554 16.42 -23.30 8.93
CA ARG A 554 15.86 -24.15 7.86
C ARG A 554 15.61 -23.37 6.59
N PHE A 555 15.40 -24.11 5.50
CA PHE A 555 14.90 -23.54 4.27
C PHE A 555 13.43 -23.12 4.43
N ILE A 556 13.09 -21.88 4.05
CA ILE A 556 11.70 -21.42 3.95
C ILE A 556 11.27 -21.53 2.48
N PRO A 557 10.25 -22.32 2.15
CA PRO A 557 9.78 -22.47 0.78
C PRO A 557 9.34 -21.14 0.17
N ALA A 558 9.68 -20.92 -1.10
CA ALA A 558 9.14 -19.79 -1.85
C ALA A 558 7.67 -19.99 -2.23
N GLY A 559 6.95 -18.88 -2.40
CA GLY A 559 5.53 -18.84 -2.74
C GLY A 559 5.20 -17.68 -3.68
N ALA A 560 4.07 -17.76 -4.37
CA ALA A 560 3.56 -16.61 -5.10
C ALA A 560 2.99 -15.58 -4.11
N SER A 561 3.08 -14.31 -4.45
CA SER A 561 2.47 -13.17 -3.74
C SER A 561 1.36 -12.54 -4.58
N GLY A 562 0.43 -11.86 -3.92
CA GLY A 562 -0.70 -11.19 -4.56
C GLY A 562 -1.93 -11.13 -3.67
N ALA A 563 -2.98 -10.49 -4.17
CA ALA A 563 -4.27 -10.32 -3.50
C ALA A 563 -5.16 -11.56 -3.69
N PRO A 564 -5.48 -12.34 -2.62
CA PRO A 564 -6.37 -13.49 -2.74
C PRO A 564 -7.74 -13.12 -3.32
N THR A 565 -8.29 -11.96 -2.96
CA THR A 565 -9.60 -11.50 -3.45
C THR A 565 -9.55 -10.94 -4.86
N ARG A 566 -8.35 -10.77 -5.43
CA ARG A 566 -8.13 -10.42 -6.86
C ARG A 566 -7.86 -11.66 -7.72
N GLY A 567 -8.55 -12.77 -7.44
CA GLY A 567 -8.49 -13.99 -8.26
C GLY A 567 -7.19 -14.78 -8.16
N ARG A 568 -6.45 -14.66 -7.05
CA ARG A 568 -5.17 -15.35 -6.82
C ARG A 568 -5.14 -16.26 -5.57
N PRO A 569 -6.00 -17.28 -5.47
CA PRO A 569 -6.00 -18.19 -4.32
C PRO A 569 -4.70 -19.01 -4.18
N GLU A 570 -3.87 -19.12 -5.23
CA GLU A 570 -2.58 -19.82 -5.20
C GLU A 570 -1.53 -19.18 -4.27
N VAL A 571 -1.80 -17.95 -3.81
CA VAL A 571 -1.02 -17.30 -2.74
C VAL A 571 -1.28 -17.93 -1.37
N LEU A 572 -2.28 -18.80 -1.26
CA LEU A 572 -2.51 -19.66 -0.10
C LEU A 572 -1.85 -21.04 -0.30
N PRO A 573 -1.44 -21.71 0.78
CA PRO A 573 -1.33 -21.19 2.14
C PRO A 573 -0.13 -20.24 2.31
N THR A 574 -0.21 -19.38 3.31
CA THR A 574 0.88 -18.50 3.76
C THR A 574 1.92 -19.25 4.62
N GLY A 575 2.92 -18.54 5.15
CA GLY A 575 4.12 -19.10 5.78
C GLY A 575 5.26 -19.37 4.81
N ARG A 576 5.35 -18.61 3.70
CA ARG A 576 6.31 -18.77 2.61
C ARG A 576 7.17 -17.52 2.40
N ASN A 577 8.34 -17.72 1.80
CA ASN A 577 9.24 -16.66 1.39
C ASN A 577 8.88 -16.21 -0.02
N PHE A 578 7.81 -15.41 -0.16
CA PHE A 578 7.27 -15.10 -1.49
C PHE A 578 8.30 -14.52 -2.45
N PHE A 579 8.10 -14.74 -3.74
CA PHE A 579 8.90 -14.15 -4.81
C PHE A 579 8.12 -13.04 -5.52
N SER A 580 8.84 -12.12 -6.16
CA SER A 580 8.23 -11.06 -6.96
C SER A 580 7.84 -11.58 -8.36
N ILE A 581 8.05 -10.80 -9.44
CA ILE A 581 7.77 -11.25 -10.80
C ILE A 581 8.90 -10.88 -11.75
N ASP A 582 8.99 -11.57 -12.91
CA ASP A 582 9.93 -11.17 -13.97
C ASP A 582 9.45 -9.85 -14.58
N SER A 583 10.06 -8.75 -14.15
CA SER A 583 9.70 -7.41 -14.60
C SER A 583 9.77 -7.25 -16.11
N ARG A 584 10.58 -8.03 -16.83
CA ARG A 584 10.69 -7.94 -18.31
C ARG A 584 9.43 -8.41 -19.05
N ALA A 585 8.52 -9.09 -18.37
CA ALA A 585 7.24 -9.51 -18.93
C ALA A 585 6.13 -8.45 -18.77
N LEU A 586 6.45 -7.28 -18.18
CA LEU A 586 5.48 -6.22 -17.96
C LEU A 586 5.60 -5.06 -18.97
N PRO A 587 4.47 -4.47 -19.41
CA PRO A 587 3.10 -4.89 -19.08
C PRO A 587 2.73 -6.20 -19.79
N THR A 588 1.89 -7.03 -19.17
CA THR A 588 1.41 -8.27 -19.79
C THR A 588 0.37 -7.97 -20.87
N PRO A 589 0.09 -8.89 -21.82
CA PRO A 589 -0.98 -8.71 -22.80
C PRO A 589 -2.38 -8.51 -22.19
N VAL A 590 -2.61 -9.08 -21.00
CA VAL A 590 -3.86 -8.88 -20.25
C VAL A 590 -3.89 -7.46 -19.70
N ALA A 591 -2.84 -7.06 -18.97
CA ALA A 591 -2.71 -5.70 -18.43
C ALA A 591 -2.83 -4.63 -19.52
N TRP A 592 -2.29 -4.87 -20.72
CA TRP A 592 -2.49 -3.97 -21.87
C TRP A 592 -3.96 -3.76 -22.23
N ARG A 593 -4.77 -4.82 -22.30
CA ARG A 593 -6.21 -4.68 -22.58
C ARG A 593 -6.93 -3.91 -21.47
N LEU A 594 -6.53 -4.10 -20.21
CA LEU A 594 -7.11 -3.39 -19.07
C LEU A 594 -6.71 -1.92 -19.06
N GLY A 595 -5.44 -1.63 -19.29
CA GLY A 595 -4.93 -0.27 -19.44
C GLY A 595 -5.61 0.47 -20.60
N TRP A 596 -5.89 -0.22 -21.70
CA TRP A 596 -6.69 0.34 -22.80
C TRP A 596 -8.12 0.66 -22.37
N ALA A 597 -8.84 -0.29 -21.80
CA ALA A 597 -10.21 -0.08 -21.32
C ALA A 597 -10.28 1.06 -20.27
N SER A 598 -9.31 1.13 -19.36
CA SER A 598 -9.22 2.20 -18.37
C SER A 598 -8.87 3.56 -18.98
N ALA A 599 -8.06 3.60 -20.04
CA ALA A 599 -7.75 4.84 -20.74
C ALA A 599 -8.99 5.38 -21.47
N GLU A 600 -9.71 4.53 -22.20
CA GLU A 600 -10.94 4.92 -22.90
C GLU A 600 -12.02 5.37 -21.91
N ALA A 601 -12.27 4.62 -20.84
CA ALA A 601 -13.24 5.02 -19.82
C ALA A 601 -12.89 6.37 -19.16
N LEU A 602 -11.60 6.66 -18.97
CA LEU A 602 -11.13 7.94 -18.43
C LEU A 602 -11.39 9.08 -19.42
N LEU A 603 -11.08 8.85 -20.70
CA LEU A 603 -11.27 9.84 -21.77
C LEU A 603 -12.74 10.16 -21.97
N ASP A 604 -13.61 9.14 -21.97
CA ASP A 604 -15.06 9.31 -22.04
C ASP A 604 -15.59 10.11 -20.86
N ARG A 605 -15.19 9.73 -19.63
CA ARG A 605 -15.59 10.47 -18.42
C ARG A 605 -15.16 11.92 -18.48
N HIS A 606 -13.91 12.18 -18.84
CA HIS A 606 -13.38 13.54 -18.91
C HIS A 606 -14.06 14.37 -20.01
N LEU A 607 -14.32 13.77 -21.18
CA LEU A 607 -15.02 14.42 -22.28
C LEU A 607 -16.46 14.79 -21.89
N MET A 608 -17.17 13.91 -21.19
CA MET A 608 -18.53 14.18 -20.71
C MET A 608 -18.57 15.33 -19.70
N GLU A 609 -17.61 15.40 -18.78
CA GLU A 609 -17.56 16.43 -17.73
C GLU A 609 -17.02 17.78 -18.20
N HIS A 610 -16.07 17.79 -19.12
CA HIS A 610 -15.30 19.00 -19.49
C HIS A 610 -15.45 19.42 -20.95
N GLY A 611 -16.13 18.62 -21.78
CA GLY A 611 -16.42 18.91 -23.19
C GLY A 611 -15.24 18.78 -24.15
N ASN A 612 -14.03 18.46 -23.67
CA ASN A 612 -12.85 18.20 -24.49
C ASN A 612 -12.06 17.02 -23.90
N TRP A 613 -11.26 16.35 -24.73
CA TRP A 613 -10.28 15.37 -24.25
C TRP A 613 -9.15 16.05 -23.46
N PRO A 614 -8.57 15.38 -22.45
CA PRO A 614 -7.41 15.91 -21.75
C PRO A 614 -6.20 15.93 -22.68
N ARG A 615 -5.48 17.05 -22.74
CA ARG A 615 -4.28 17.19 -23.58
C ARG A 615 -3.05 16.65 -22.87
N ALA A 616 -2.98 16.81 -21.55
CA ALA A 616 -1.88 16.29 -20.74
C ALA A 616 -2.36 15.78 -19.37
N VAL A 617 -1.79 14.68 -18.88
CA VAL A 617 -2.11 14.11 -17.57
C VAL A 617 -0.85 13.70 -16.82
N VAL A 618 -0.93 13.69 -15.48
CA VAL A 618 0.11 13.11 -14.63
C VAL A 618 -0.42 11.86 -13.94
N LEU A 619 0.26 10.73 -14.12
CA LEU A 619 -0.10 9.44 -13.52
C LEU A 619 0.94 9.05 -12.47
N SER A 620 0.46 8.75 -11.25
CA SER A 620 1.29 8.14 -10.23
C SER A 620 1.42 6.64 -10.48
N ALA A 621 2.66 6.13 -10.61
CA ALA A 621 2.93 4.71 -10.88
C ALA A 621 3.64 4.03 -9.70
N TRP A 622 3.01 2.98 -9.14
CA TRP A 622 3.52 2.26 -7.97
C TRP A 622 4.09 0.90 -8.33
N GLY A 623 5.26 0.57 -7.79
CA GLY A 623 5.90 -0.70 -8.10
C GLY A 623 5.10 -1.91 -7.58
N THR A 624 4.50 -1.80 -6.39
CA THR A 624 3.69 -2.87 -5.81
C THR A 624 2.42 -3.15 -6.63
N SER A 625 1.72 -2.11 -7.09
CA SER A 625 0.53 -2.22 -7.95
C SER A 625 0.88 -2.91 -9.27
N ASN A 626 1.94 -2.49 -9.95
CA ASN A 626 2.38 -3.11 -11.20
C ASN A 626 2.83 -4.57 -11.01
N MET A 627 3.35 -4.95 -9.84
CA MET A 627 3.65 -6.35 -9.51
C MET A 627 2.39 -7.22 -9.37
N ARG A 628 1.32 -6.69 -8.77
CA ARG A 628 0.06 -7.41 -8.59
C ARG A 628 -0.73 -7.54 -9.90
N THR A 629 -0.73 -6.47 -10.69
CA THR A 629 -1.58 -6.38 -11.89
C THR A 629 -0.93 -6.93 -13.14
N GLY A 630 0.40 -6.99 -13.18
CA GLY A 630 1.11 -7.26 -14.41
C GLY A 630 1.27 -6.01 -15.29
N GLY A 631 1.20 -4.82 -14.71
CA GLY A 631 1.58 -3.56 -15.36
C GLY A 631 0.45 -2.63 -15.77
N ASP A 632 -0.69 -2.63 -15.06
CA ASP A 632 -1.88 -1.83 -15.43
C ASP A 632 -1.58 -0.33 -15.56
N ASP A 633 -0.86 0.28 -14.61
CA ASP A 633 -0.48 1.72 -14.66
C ASP A 633 0.30 2.07 -15.93
N LEU A 634 1.32 1.26 -16.24
CA LEU A 634 2.16 1.47 -17.41
C LEU A 634 1.38 1.23 -18.71
N ALA A 635 0.49 0.22 -18.70
CA ALA A 635 -0.40 -0.04 -19.82
C ALA A 635 -1.36 1.13 -20.08
N GLN A 636 -1.98 1.69 -19.03
CA GLN A 636 -2.86 2.84 -19.14
C GLN A 636 -2.11 4.06 -19.70
N ALA A 637 -0.90 4.33 -19.19
CA ALA A 637 -0.07 5.42 -19.69
C ALA A 637 0.28 5.28 -21.18
N LEU A 638 0.65 4.07 -21.61
CA LEU A 638 0.93 3.78 -23.01
C LEU A 638 -0.34 3.88 -23.89
N ALA A 639 -1.50 3.45 -23.40
CA ALA A 639 -2.77 3.53 -24.10
C ALA A 639 -3.23 4.97 -24.33
N LEU A 640 -3.07 5.84 -23.33
CA LEU A 640 -3.35 7.28 -23.45
C LEU A 640 -2.52 7.94 -24.55
N MET A 641 -1.25 7.56 -24.70
CA MET A 641 -0.37 8.04 -25.79
C MET A 641 -0.65 7.39 -27.16
N GLY A 642 -1.50 6.36 -27.22
CA GLY A 642 -1.74 5.58 -28.44
C GLY A 642 -0.57 4.68 -28.82
N VAL A 643 0.07 4.04 -27.84
CA VAL A 643 1.24 3.16 -28.01
C VAL A 643 0.94 1.77 -27.47
N ARG A 644 1.12 0.73 -28.29
CA ARG A 644 0.92 -0.67 -27.92
C ARG A 644 2.26 -1.37 -27.66
N PRO A 645 2.48 -2.03 -26.51
CA PRO A 645 3.67 -2.86 -26.30
C PRO A 645 3.74 -4.04 -27.29
N SER A 646 4.95 -4.49 -27.61
CA SER A 646 5.19 -5.69 -28.42
C SER A 646 5.79 -6.80 -27.55
N TRP A 647 5.35 -8.04 -27.75
CA TRP A 647 5.80 -9.20 -26.96
C TRP A 647 6.47 -10.26 -27.82
N ASP A 648 7.50 -10.89 -27.29
CA ASP A 648 8.03 -12.13 -27.85
C ASP A 648 7.03 -13.28 -27.64
N ALA A 649 6.71 -14.02 -28.70
CA ALA A 649 5.69 -15.06 -28.68
C ALA A 649 6.01 -16.22 -27.71
N SER A 650 7.30 -16.51 -27.49
CA SER A 650 7.73 -17.65 -26.67
C SER A 650 7.90 -17.29 -25.20
N SER A 651 8.61 -16.20 -24.92
CA SER A 651 9.02 -15.80 -23.59
C SER A 651 8.05 -14.82 -22.93
N ARG A 652 7.08 -14.28 -23.70
CA ARG A 652 6.14 -13.22 -23.30
C ARG A 652 6.82 -11.95 -22.80
N ARG A 653 8.12 -11.80 -23.04
CA ARG A 653 8.87 -10.60 -22.67
C ARG A 653 8.48 -9.46 -23.59
N VAL A 654 8.44 -8.26 -23.04
CA VAL A 654 8.27 -7.05 -23.84
C VAL A 654 9.55 -6.80 -24.61
N THR A 655 9.44 -6.71 -25.94
CA THR A 655 10.57 -6.53 -26.88
C THR A 655 10.63 -5.13 -27.46
N GLY A 656 9.53 -4.38 -27.41
CA GLY A 656 9.41 -3.06 -27.98
C GLY A 656 7.98 -2.53 -27.87
N PHE A 657 7.61 -1.67 -28.81
CA PHE A 657 6.26 -1.11 -28.93
C PHE A 657 5.96 -0.75 -30.38
N GLU A 658 4.68 -0.58 -30.67
CA GLU A 658 4.11 -0.09 -31.92
C GLU A 658 3.28 1.15 -31.62
N ILE A 659 3.45 2.21 -32.42
CA ILE A 659 2.61 3.41 -32.31
C ILE A 659 1.36 3.18 -33.16
N ILE A 660 0.19 3.37 -32.55
CA ILE A 660 -1.10 3.28 -33.24
C ILE A 660 -1.27 4.53 -34.12
N PRO A 661 -1.51 4.39 -35.43
CA PRO A 661 -1.82 5.50 -36.32
C PRO A 661 -3.07 6.29 -35.87
N LEU A 662 -3.10 7.61 -36.09
CA LEU A 662 -4.20 8.47 -35.62
C LEU A 662 -5.58 8.08 -36.20
N ASP A 663 -5.62 7.61 -37.44
CA ASP A 663 -6.85 7.13 -38.11
C ASP A 663 -7.42 5.85 -37.47
N VAL A 664 -6.57 5.07 -36.79
CA VAL A 664 -6.99 3.90 -36.01
C VAL A 664 -7.25 4.27 -34.54
N LEU A 665 -6.50 5.26 -34.02
CA LEU A 665 -6.66 5.74 -32.64
C LEU A 665 -7.99 6.48 -32.46
N ASP A 666 -8.44 7.22 -33.49
CA ASP A 666 -9.71 7.97 -33.55
C ASP A 666 -9.90 9.00 -32.42
N ARG A 667 -8.78 9.53 -31.90
CA ARG A 667 -8.70 10.61 -30.92
C ARG A 667 -7.29 11.20 -30.88
N PRO A 668 -7.08 12.38 -30.29
CA PRO A 668 -5.77 12.89 -29.95
C PRO A 668 -5.00 11.93 -29.04
N ARG A 669 -3.68 11.98 -29.17
CA ARG A 669 -2.77 11.44 -28.17
C ARG A 669 -2.84 12.30 -26.91
N VAL A 670 -2.58 11.71 -25.75
CA VAL A 670 -2.46 12.46 -24.49
C VAL A 670 -0.98 12.55 -24.12
N ASP A 671 -0.50 13.72 -23.71
CA ASP A 671 0.83 13.89 -23.13
C ASP A 671 0.85 13.35 -21.69
N VAL A 672 1.53 12.22 -21.47
CA VAL A 672 1.53 11.54 -20.16
C VAL A 672 2.84 11.74 -19.43
N CYS A 673 2.76 12.32 -18.23
CA CYS A 673 3.87 12.39 -17.28
C CYS A 673 3.70 11.29 -16.22
N LEU A 674 4.74 10.50 -15.99
CA LEU A 674 4.78 9.50 -14.92
C LEU A 674 5.51 10.05 -13.70
N ARG A 675 4.83 10.03 -12.54
CA ARG A 675 5.49 10.09 -11.23
C ARG A 675 5.58 8.70 -10.66
N CYS A 676 6.75 8.07 -10.82
CA CYS A 676 7.04 6.73 -10.31
C CYS A 676 7.43 6.76 -8.84
N SER A 677 6.98 5.78 -8.05
CA SER A 677 7.53 5.52 -6.70
C SER A 677 9.02 5.16 -6.74
N GLY A 678 9.75 5.37 -5.63
CA GLY A 678 11.17 4.99 -5.55
C GLY A 678 11.38 3.48 -5.72
N PHE A 679 10.43 2.66 -5.25
CA PHE A 679 10.46 1.22 -5.51
C PHE A 679 10.17 0.87 -6.98
N PHE A 680 9.28 1.59 -7.66
CA PHE A 680 9.07 1.38 -9.11
C PHE A 680 10.36 1.59 -9.88
N ARG A 681 11.12 2.65 -9.57
CA ARG A 681 12.46 2.91 -10.13
C ARG A 681 13.40 1.71 -9.93
N ASP A 682 13.42 1.16 -8.72
CA ASP A 682 14.34 0.09 -8.35
C ASP A 682 13.96 -1.27 -9.02
N ALA A 683 12.67 -1.54 -9.20
CA ALA A 683 12.18 -2.82 -9.71
C ALA A 683 11.95 -2.85 -11.24
N PHE A 684 11.66 -1.71 -11.85
CA PHE A 684 11.21 -1.60 -13.24
C PHE A 684 12.05 -0.63 -14.11
N PRO A 685 13.40 -0.63 -14.03
CA PRO A 685 14.22 0.29 -14.82
C PRO A 685 14.02 0.09 -16.34
N ALA A 686 13.84 -1.16 -16.79
CA ALA A 686 13.60 -1.45 -18.20
C ALA A 686 12.27 -0.88 -18.73
N GLN A 687 11.24 -0.85 -17.89
CA GLN A 687 9.94 -0.24 -18.22
C GLN A 687 10.03 1.28 -18.30
N MET A 688 10.82 1.91 -17.42
CA MET A 688 11.07 3.36 -17.52
C MET A 688 11.78 3.70 -18.83
N THR A 689 12.78 2.90 -19.22
CA THR A 689 13.43 3.04 -20.54
C THR A 689 12.44 2.82 -21.69
N LEU A 690 11.58 1.80 -21.61
CA LEU A 690 10.56 1.54 -22.64
C LEU A 690 9.61 2.72 -22.80
N PHE A 691 9.14 3.30 -21.69
CA PHE A 691 8.24 4.45 -21.70
C PHE A 691 8.92 5.70 -22.25
N ASP A 692 10.16 5.99 -21.85
CA ASP A 692 10.93 7.13 -22.38
C ASP A 692 11.13 7.00 -23.90
N ARG A 693 11.41 5.79 -24.40
CA ARG A 693 11.50 5.53 -25.84
C ARG A 693 10.17 5.77 -26.56
N ALA A 694 9.05 5.36 -25.96
CA ALA A 694 7.72 5.61 -26.51
C ALA A 694 7.42 7.11 -26.58
N VAL A 695 7.70 7.86 -25.51
CA VAL A 695 7.55 9.32 -25.45
C VAL A 695 8.36 9.99 -26.56
N ARG A 696 9.64 9.65 -26.71
CA ARG A 696 10.51 10.22 -27.75
C ARG A 696 10.02 9.91 -29.16
N ALA A 697 9.57 8.68 -29.39
CA ALA A 697 9.06 8.26 -30.68
C ALA A 697 7.76 8.97 -31.06
N VAL A 698 6.83 9.13 -30.10
CA VAL A 698 5.58 9.88 -30.29
C VAL A 698 5.83 11.37 -30.48
N ALA A 699 6.78 11.95 -29.73
CA ALA A 699 7.16 13.37 -29.86
C ALA A 699 7.76 13.71 -31.24
N GLY A 700 8.41 12.72 -31.87
CA GLY A 700 9.07 12.86 -33.16
C GLY A 700 8.16 12.68 -34.38
N LEU A 701 6.86 12.44 -34.17
CA LEU A 701 5.90 12.30 -35.27
C LEU A 701 5.50 13.66 -35.85
N ASP A 702 5.34 13.68 -37.17
CA ASP A 702 4.78 14.82 -37.90
C ASP A 702 3.24 14.73 -37.91
N GLU A 703 2.65 15.07 -36.76
CA GLU A 703 1.21 15.07 -36.52
C GLU A 703 0.76 16.48 -36.09
N PRO A 704 -0.50 16.88 -36.39
CA PRO A 704 -1.04 18.18 -35.96
C PRO A 704 -0.97 18.39 -34.44
N ASP A 705 -0.71 19.63 -34.00
CA ASP A 705 -0.52 19.99 -32.59
C ASP A 705 -1.71 19.68 -31.67
N ASP A 706 -2.92 19.74 -32.21
CA ASP A 706 -4.17 19.42 -31.53
C ASP A 706 -4.40 17.90 -31.42
N MET A 707 -3.84 17.11 -32.34
CA MET A 707 -3.89 15.64 -32.33
C MET A 707 -2.71 15.00 -31.61
N ASN A 708 -1.58 15.69 -31.48
CA ASN A 708 -0.41 15.25 -30.73
C ASN A 708 0.12 16.36 -29.78
N PRO A 709 -0.58 16.61 -28.65
CA PRO A 709 -0.17 17.54 -27.62
C PRO A 709 1.23 17.26 -27.06
N LEU A 710 1.66 15.99 -27.02
CA LEU A 710 2.99 15.61 -26.53
C LEU A 710 4.08 16.22 -27.43
N ALA A 711 3.97 16.04 -28.74
CA ALA A 711 4.90 16.62 -29.72
C ALA A 711 4.87 18.16 -29.69
N ALA A 712 3.68 18.75 -29.61
CA ALA A 712 3.51 20.20 -29.51
C ALA A 712 4.20 20.76 -28.25
N ASN A 713 3.93 20.19 -27.07
CA ASN A 713 4.53 20.59 -25.81
C ASN A 713 6.05 20.44 -25.82
N ALA A 714 6.57 19.34 -26.39
CA ALA A 714 8.01 19.10 -26.49
C ALA A 714 8.72 20.14 -27.39
N ARG A 715 8.09 20.56 -28.50
CA ARG A 715 8.61 21.64 -29.35
C ARG A 715 8.61 22.98 -28.63
N CYS A 716 7.46 23.39 -28.07
CA CYS A 716 7.35 24.66 -27.37
C CYS A 716 8.32 24.77 -26.18
N ASP A 717 8.52 23.69 -25.43
CA ASP A 717 9.52 23.66 -24.35
C ASP A 717 10.95 23.77 -24.86
N ALA A 718 11.29 23.06 -25.94
CA ALA A 718 12.63 23.11 -26.51
C ALA A 718 12.94 24.55 -26.98
N GLU A 719 12.01 25.21 -27.65
CA GLU A 719 12.12 26.61 -28.07
C GLU A 719 12.29 27.54 -26.86
N ARG A 720 11.42 27.42 -25.84
CA ARG A 720 11.52 28.23 -24.61
C ARG A 720 12.84 28.05 -23.87
N LEU A 721 13.36 26.83 -23.81
CA LEU A 721 14.64 26.53 -23.17
C LEU A 721 15.81 27.10 -23.99
N GLN A 722 15.75 27.00 -25.32
CA GLN A 722 16.75 27.61 -26.21
C GLN A 722 16.75 29.14 -26.09
N ASP A 723 15.58 29.76 -26.01
CA ASP A 723 15.43 31.21 -25.80
C ASP A 723 16.01 31.67 -24.45
N SER A 724 16.03 30.78 -23.45
CA SER A 724 16.70 31.03 -22.16
C SER A 724 18.23 30.91 -22.21
N GLY A 725 18.80 30.58 -23.37
CA GLY A 725 20.23 30.40 -23.60
C GLY A 725 20.74 28.97 -23.38
N MET A 726 19.84 27.98 -23.24
CA MET A 726 20.23 26.58 -23.15
C MET A 726 20.66 26.06 -24.52
N ASP A 727 21.70 25.21 -24.55
CA ASP A 727 22.13 24.51 -25.76
C ASP A 727 20.97 23.71 -26.37
N ALA A 728 20.86 23.69 -27.70
CA ALA A 728 19.72 23.12 -28.41
C ALA A 728 19.55 21.60 -28.15
N ASP A 729 20.64 20.84 -28.08
CA ASP A 729 20.59 19.39 -27.82
C ASP A 729 20.17 19.11 -26.37
N VAL A 730 20.65 19.94 -25.44
CA VAL A 730 20.26 19.85 -24.02
C VAL A 730 18.80 20.26 -23.84
N ALA A 731 18.36 21.34 -24.50
CA ALA A 731 16.98 21.81 -24.48
C ALA A 731 16.01 20.77 -25.04
N GLN A 732 16.37 20.14 -26.17
CA GLN A 732 15.59 19.04 -26.75
C GLN A 732 15.53 17.82 -25.80
N THR A 733 16.63 17.50 -25.13
CA THR A 733 16.64 16.39 -24.17
C THR A 733 15.77 16.68 -22.96
N GLN A 734 15.79 17.91 -22.44
CA GLN A 734 14.97 18.33 -21.31
C GLN A 734 13.48 18.43 -21.65
N SER A 735 13.13 18.90 -22.85
CA SER A 735 11.73 19.03 -23.26
C SER A 735 11.00 17.69 -23.38
N LEU A 736 11.75 16.59 -23.55
CA LEU A 736 11.24 15.22 -23.67
C LEU A 736 11.13 14.47 -22.32
N LEU A 737 11.54 15.09 -21.20
CA LEU A 737 11.45 14.42 -19.89
C LEU A 737 9.98 14.25 -19.47
N ARG A 738 9.59 12.99 -19.22
CA ARG A 738 8.22 12.60 -18.78
C ARG A 738 8.19 11.62 -17.62
N ILE A 739 9.33 11.20 -17.09
CA ILE A 739 9.38 10.22 -16.01
C ILE A 739 10.16 10.81 -14.83
N PHE A 740 9.49 10.91 -13.69
CA PHE A 740 10.02 11.53 -12.49
C PHE A 740 9.86 10.59 -11.29
N SER A 741 10.80 10.64 -10.35
CA SER A 741 10.74 9.87 -9.11
C SER A 741 11.53 10.55 -7.99
N ALA A 742 11.66 9.86 -6.87
CA ALA A 742 12.51 10.29 -5.77
C ALA A 742 13.99 10.35 -6.17
N LYS A 743 14.78 11.16 -5.45
CA LYS A 743 16.25 11.19 -5.55
C LYS A 743 16.83 9.76 -5.55
N PRO A 744 17.86 9.45 -6.35
CA PRO A 744 18.54 8.16 -6.26
C PRO A 744 18.90 7.79 -4.82
N GLY A 745 18.50 6.60 -4.39
CA GLY A 745 18.71 6.13 -3.01
C GLY A 745 17.76 6.68 -1.95
N ALA A 746 16.84 7.57 -2.30
CA ALA A 746 15.74 8.04 -1.46
C ALA A 746 14.38 7.44 -1.90
N TYR A 747 13.39 7.52 -1.00
CA TYR A 747 12.05 6.92 -1.14
C TYR A 747 10.99 7.77 -0.45
N GLY A 748 9.77 7.80 -0.98
CA GLY A 748 8.63 8.58 -0.44
C GLY A 748 8.30 9.81 -1.29
N ALA A 749 7.45 10.69 -0.75
CA ALA A 749 7.04 11.95 -1.38
C ALA A 749 7.21 13.20 -0.50
N GLY A 750 7.67 13.04 0.75
CA GLY A 750 8.07 14.15 1.63
C GLY A 750 6.96 14.80 2.45
N LEU A 751 5.71 14.37 2.30
CA LEU A 751 4.56 15.03 2.94
C LEU A 751 4.33 14.60 4.39
N GLN A 752 4.74 13.38 4.78
CA GLN A 752 4.45 12.83 6.11
C GLN A 752 4.90 13.73 7.26
N ALA A 753 6.15 14.19 7.22
CA ALA A 753 6.69 15.05 8.28
C ALA A 753 5.95 16.40 8.39
N LEU A 754 5.43 16.95 7.29
CA LEU A 754 4.66 18.20 7.34
C LEU A 754 3.37 18.00 8.13
N ILE A 755 2.68 16.88 7.91
CA ILE A 755 1.38 16.58 8.54
C ILE A 755 1.55 16.19 10.00
N ASP A 756 2.53 15.33 10.30
CA ASP A 756 2.75 14.79 11.64
C ASP A 756 3.24 15.86 12.62
N GLU A 757 4.10 16.77 12.15
CA GLU A 757 4.77 17.81 12.94
C GLU A 757 4.13 19.21 12.74
N LYS A 758 3.00 19.29 12.03
CA LYS A 758 2.24 20.53 11.77
C LYS A 758 3.06 21.65 11.09
N LEU A 759 4.02 21.31 10.25
CA LEU A 759 4.98 22.24 9.61
C LEU A 759 4.46 22.86 8.31
N TRP A 760 3.20 23.23 8.26
CA TRP A 760 2.59 23.83 7.08
C TRP A 760 1.57 24.88 7.48
N GLN A 761 1.44 25.90 6.63
CA GLN A 761 0.49 26.99 6.77
C GLN A 761 -0.48 27.00 5.59
N GLU A 762 0.02 26.71 4.39
CA GLU A 762 -0.78 26.74 3.17
C GLU A 762 -0.50 25.52 2.28
N ARG A 763 -1.40 25.27 1.32
CA ARG A 763 -1.29 24.12 0.41
C ARG A 763 -0.02 24.17 -0.46
N ALA A 764 0.54 25.35 -0.69
CA ALA A 764 1.80 25.53 -1.41
C ALA A 764 3.00 24.90 -0.68
N ASP A 765 2.97 24.76 0.65
CA ASP A 765 4.03 24.09 1.41
C ASP A 765 4.13 22.60 1.03
N PHE A 766 2.97 21.95 0.79
CA PHE A 766 2.94 20.56 0.30
C PHE A 766 3.44 20.45 -1.13
N ALA A 767 3.11 21.42 -2.00
CA ALA A 767 3.61 21.48 -3.36
C ALA A 767 5.14 21.57 -3.38
N GLU A 768 5.71 22.45 -2.56
CA GLU A 768 7.16 22.63 -2.44
C GLU A 768 7.84 21.35 -1.95
N ALA A 769 7.33 20.75 -0.86
CA ALA A 769 7.85 19.49 -0.35
C ALA A 769 7.78 18.38 -1.42
N PHE A 770 6.65 18.26 -2.12
CA PHE A 770 6.49 17.29 -3.18
C PHE A 770 7.50 17.48 -4.32
N LEU A 771 7.72 18.71 -4.76
CA LEU A 771 8.68 19.05 -5.82
C LEU A 771 10.12 18.73 -5.40
N VAL A 772 10.52 19.09 -4.18
CA VAL A 772 11.85 18.75 -3.64
C VAL A 772 12.09 17.24 -3.68
N TRP A 773 11.08 16.46 -3.35
CA TRP A 773 11.21 15.01 -3.30
C TRP A 773 11.06 14.33 -4.65
N SER A 774 10.34 14.91 -5.61
CA SER A 774 9.93 14.21 -6.85
C SER A 774 10.61 14.73 -8.12
N SER A 775 11.41 15.79 -8.06
CA SER A 775 12.00 16.47 -9.24
C SER A 775 13.23 15.78 -9.85
N TYR A 776 13.29 14.45 -9.85
CA TYR A 776 14.41 13.71 -10.42
C TYR A 776 13.96 12.92 -11.63
N ALA A 777 14.52 13.24 -12.79
CA ALA A 777 14.16 12.63 -14.06
C ALA A 777 14.88 11.31 -14.30
N TYR A 778 14.17 10.38 -14.93
CA TYR A 778 14.64 9.05 -15.29
C TYR A 778 14.27 8.71 -16.73
N GLY A 779 15.00 7.80 -17.36
CA GLY A 779 14.76 7.39 -18.74
C GLY A 779 15.96 6.68 -19.34
N GLU A 780 16.04 6.60 -20.67
CA GLU A 780 17.20 6.02 -21.35
C GLU A 780 18.48 6.85 -21.17
N HIS A 781 18.32 8.17 -21.05
CA HIS A 781 19.41 9.13 -20.95
C HIS A 781 19.43 9.91 -19.62
N ALA A 782 18.68 9.44 -18.61
CA ALA A 782 18.60 10.06 -17.29
C ALA A 782 18.55 9.00 -16.18
N GLU A 783 19.43 9.13 -15.18
CA GLU A 783 19.49 8.26 -14.01
C GLU A 783 19.34 9.10 -12.74
N GLY A 784 18.16 9.69 -12.55
CA GLY A 784 17.83 10.53 -11.40
C GLY A 784 18.50 11.90 -11.43
N VAL A 785 18.48 12.54 -12.61
CA VAL A 785 19.01 13.90 -12.80
C VAL A 785 18.03 14.91 -12.21
N SER A 786 18.51 15.88 -11.44
CA SER A 786 17.67 16.97 -10.93
C SER A 786 17.08 17.77 -12.11
N ALA A 787 15.76 17.78 -12.22
CA ALA A 787 15.01 18.28 -13.36
C ALA A 787 13.74 19.01 -12.92
N ARG A 788 13.84 19.84 -11.88
CA ARG A 788 12.71 20.55 -11.27
C ARG A 788 11.92 21.38 -12.27
N GLY A 789 12.58 22.22 -13.05
CA GLY A 789 11.89 23.05 -14.05
C GLY A 789 11.15 22.23 -15.12
N ALA A 790 11.66 21.04 -15.47
CA ALA A 790 10.96 20.14 -16.39
C ALA A 790 9.71 19.52 -15.73
N LEU A 791 9.80 19.08 -14.47
CA LEU A 791 8.62 18.60 -13.73
C LEU A 791 7.57 19.71 -13.59
N GLU A 792 7.99 20.92 -13.20
CA GLU A 792 7.09 22.08 -13.06
C GLU A 792 6.34 22.37 -14.37
N ALA A 793 7.03 22.33 -15.51
CA ALA A 793 6.40 22.51 -16.82
C ALA A 793 5.34 21.43 -17.14
N ARG A 794 5.58 20.17 -16.74
CA ARG A 794 4.60 19.07 -16.91
C ARG A 794 3.40 19.23 -16.01
N LEU A 795 3.62 19.61 -14.75
CA LEU A 795 2.54 19.77 -13.77
C LEU A 795 1.68 21.02 -14.06
N SER A 796 2.29 22.12 -14.49
CA SER A 796 1.57 23.37 -14.81
C SER A 796 0.61 23.21 -16.00
N GLY A 797 0.98 22.39 -17.00
CA GLY A 797 0.16 22.12 -18.18
C GLY A 797 -0.78 20.92 -18.06
N SER A 798 -0.90 20.28 -16.89
CA SER A 798 -1.70 19.07 -16.73
C SER A 798 -3.20 19.38 -16.59
N ASP A 799 -4.03 18.60 -17.26
CA ASP A 799 -5.50 18.68 -17.20
C ASP A 799 -6.12 17.75 -16.15
N ALA A 800 -5.40 16.71 -15.71
CA ALA A 800 -5.86 15.80 -14.66
C ALA A 800 -4.70 15.08 -13.95
N VAL A 801 -4.93 14.75 -12.68
CA VAL A 801 -4.07 13.86 -11.88
C VAL A 801 -4.70 12.49 -11.81
N LEU A 802 -3.93 11.43 -12.06
CA LEU A 802 -4.39 10.06 -12.06
C LEU A 802 -3.67 9.22 -11.00
N HIS A 803 -4.44 8.45 -10.24
CA HIS A 803 -3.94 7.43 -9.33
C HIS A 803 -4.81 6.18 -9.46
N ASN A 804 -4.21 4.99 -9.41
CA ASN A 804 -4.93 3.73 -9.58
C ASN A 804 -4.93 2.91 -8.27
N GLN A 805 -6.03 2.26 -7.98
CA GLN A 805 -6.15 1.25 -6.93
C GLN A 805 -6.42 -0.12 -7.54
N ASP A 806 -5.60 -1.10 -7.18
CA ASP A 806 -5.58 -2.39 -7.86
C ASP A 806 -6.21 -3.54 -7.07
N ASN A 807 -6.61 -3.33 -5.81
CA ASN A 807 -7.14 -4.36 -4.93
C ASN A 807 -8.13 -3.78 -3.90
N ARG A 808 -8.78 -4.67 -3.12
CA ARG A 808 -9.84 -4.29 -2.15
C ARG A 808 -9.44 -4.54 -0.70
N GLU A 809 -8.31 -5.21 -0.47
CA GLU A 809 -7.82 -5.51 0.87
C GLU A 809 -7.25 -4.28 1.59
N HIS A 810 -7.15 -3.13 0.91
CA HIS A 810 -6.98 -1.80 1.50
C HIS A 810 -7.67 -0.74 0.64
N ASP A 811 -7.95 0.42 1.25
CA ASP A 811 -8.47 1.61 0.57
C ASP A 811 -7.60 2.85 0.81
N ILE A 812 -8.01 3.99 0.24
CA ILE A 812 -7.25 5.25 0.28
C ILE A 812 -7.06 5.83 1.69
N LEU A 813 -7.89 5.47 2.68
CA LEU A 813 -7.71 5.90 4.08
C LEU A 813 -7.22 4.76 4.98
N ASP A 814 -6.53 3.76 4.40
CA ASP A 814 -5.80 2.72 5.12
C ASP A 814 -4.27 2.84 4.99
N SER A 815 -3.77 3.71 4.10
CA SER A 815 -2.33 3.92 3.87
C SER A 815 -2.01 5.40 3.67
N ASP A 816 -0.91 5.85 4.28
CA ASP A 816 -0.40 7.20 4.10
C ASP A 816 0.12 7.48 2.70
N ASP A 817 0.54 6.44 1.96
CA ASP A 817 1.10 6.63 0.62
C ASP A 817 0.10 7.27 -0.36
N TYR A 818 -1.20 7.01 -0.22
CA TYR A 818 -2.18 7.56 -1.16
C TYR A 818 -2.23 9.09 -1.12
N TYR A 819 -2.37 9.70 0.07
CA TYR A 819 -2.37 11.16 0.16
C TYR A 819 -0.98 11.73 -0.14
N GLN A 820 0.09 11.02 0.22
CA GLN A 820 1.45 11.51 -0.05
C GLN A 820 1.71 11.65 -1.56
N PHE A 821 1.21 10.71 -2.36
CA PHE A 821 1.40 10.71 -3.81
C PHE A 821 0.29 11.47 -4.53
N ALA A 822 -0.98 11.06 -4.39
CA ALA A 822 -2.10 11.71 -5.08
C ALA A 822 -2.36 13.12 -4.54
N GLY A 823 -2.33 13.28 -3.21
CA GLY A 823 -2.47 14.58 -2.56
C GLY A 823 -1.29 15.51 -2.84
N GLY A 824 -0.06 15.01 -2.76
CA GLY A 824 1.13 15.79 -3.13
C GLY A 824 1.13 16.24 -4.59
N LEU A 825 0.77 15.36 -5.53
CA LEU A 825 0.59 15.72 -6.95
C LEU A 825 -0.50 16.77 -7.14
N SER A 826 -1.66 16.58 -6.50
CA SER A 826 -2.77 17.53 -6.56
C SER A 826 -2.37 18.91 -6.05
N ALA A 827 -1.68 19.00 -4.91
CA ALA A 827 -1.17 20.24 -4.37
C ALA A 827 -0.16 20.90 -5.31
N ALA A 828 0.77 20.14 -5.89
CA ALA A 828 1.76 20.65 -6.82
C ALA A 828 1.15 21.17 -8.13
N VAL A 829 0.22 20.44 -8.73
CA VAL A 829 -0.50 20.88 -9.93
C VAL A 829 -1.32 22.13 -9.64
N ALA A 830 -2.05 22.16 -8.53
CA ALA A 830 -2.86 23.33 -8.16
C ALA A 830 -2.01 24.58 -7.94
N HIS A 831 -0.86 24.43 -7.28
CA HIS A 831 0.08 25.52 -7.04
C HIS A 831 0.69 26.06 -8.35
N LEU A 832 1.13 25.18 -9.25
CA LEU A 832 1.85 25.55 -10.48
C LEU A 832 0.95 26.01 -11.63
N SER A 833 -0.28 25.48 -11.71
CA SER A 833 -1.25 25.88 -12.74
C SER A 833 -2.16 27.04 -12.29
N GLY A 834 -2.21 27.32 -10.99
CA GLY A 834 -3.09 28.33 -10.40
C GLY A 834 -4.57 27.90 -10.32
N ARG A 835 -4.90 26.65 -10.68
CA ARG A 835 -6.26 26.10 -10.63
C ARG A 835 -6.26 24.65 -10.14
N ASP A 836 -7.34 24.23 -9.50
CA ASP A 836 -7.56 22.81 -9.25
C ASP A 836 -7.89 22.09 -10.57
N VAL A 837 -7.41 20.86 -10.70
CA VAL A 837 -7.71 19.95 -11.80
C VAL A 837 -8.41 18.71 -11.25
N PRO A 838 -9.21 18.00 -12.06
CA PRO A 838 -9.75 16.70 -11.67
C PRO A 838 -8.64 15.76 -11.18
N VAL A 839 -8.90 15.13 -10.04
CA VAL A 839 -8.07 14.04 -9.52
C VAL A 839 -8.90 12.78 -9.65
N TYR A 840 -8.51 11.90 -10.55
CA TYR A 840 -9.17 10.62 -10.77
C TYR A 840 -8.47 9.51 -9.98
N HIS A 841 -9.26 8.74 -9.25
CA HIS A 841 -8.86 7.54 -8.53
C HIS A 841 -9.50 6.33 -9.20
N ASN A 842 -8.75 5.69 -10.10
CA ASN A 842 -9.27 4.62 -10.94
C ASN A 842 -9.21 3.29 -10.19
N ASP A 843 -10.32 2.56 -10.18
CA ASP A 843 -10.46 1.27 -9.52
C ASP A 843 -10.24 0.13 -10.54
N HIS A 844 -9.08 -0.52 -10.44
CA HIS A 844 -8.65 -1.68 -11.23
C HIS A 844 -8.72 -2.99 -10.41
N SER A 845 -9.44 -2.99 -9.29
CA SER A 845 -9.58 -4.17 -8.44
C SER A 845 -10.32 -5.32 -9.13
N LEU A 846 -11.34 -4.99 -9.92
CA LEU A 846 -11.99 -5.94 -10.83
C LEU A 846 -11.41 -5.76 -12.23
N ALA A 847 -10.53 -6.68 -12.63
CA ALA A 847 -9.76 -6.58 -13.86
C ALA A 847 -10.63 -6.29 -15.10
N GLU A 848 -11.78 -6.95 -15.23
CA GLU A 848 -12.67 -6.85 -16.39
C GLU A 848 -13.54 -5.59 -16.45
N ARG A 849 -13.56 -4.77 -15.40
CA ARG A 849 -14.33 -3.52 -15.33
C ARG A 849 -13.54 -2.46 -14.57
N PRO A 850 -12.58 -1.78 -15.21
CA PRO A 850 -11.95 -0.61 -14.60
C PRO A 850 -13.03 0.48 -14.42
N VAL A 851 -13.11 1.04 -13.21
CA VAL A 851 -14.07 2.11 -12.89
C VAL A 851 -13.31 3.41 -12.65
N ILE A 852 -13.72 4.47 -13.33
CA ILE A 852 -13.14 5.81 -13.17
C ILE A 852 -14.00 6.60 -12.19
N ARG A 853 -13.42 6.96 -11.05
CA ARG A 853 -14.03 7.84 -10.06
C ARG A 853 -13.16 9.06 -9.86
N THR A 854 -13.77 10.17 -9.50
CA THR A 854 -13.06 11.29 -8.89
C THR A 854 -12.59 10.89 -7.48
N LEU A 855 -11.54 11.56 -6.99
CA LEU A 855 -11.06 11.34 -5.63
C LEU A 855 -12.13 11.70 -4.59
N ALA A 856 -12.97 12.71 -4.84
CA ALA A 856 -14.07 13.07 -3.94
C ALA A 856 -15.12 11.95 -3.82
N GLU A 857 -15.51 11.35 -4.94
CA GLU A 857 -16.42 10.19 -4.97
C GLU A 857 -15.82 9.01 -4.18
N GLU A 858 -14.54 8.70 -4.35
CA GLU A 858 -13.90 7.60 -3.61
C GLU A 858 -13.76 7.91 -2.11
N ILE A 859 -13.43 9.15 -1.72
CA ILE A 859 -13.40 9.56 -0.31
C ILE A 859 -14.78 9.39 0.32
N GLY A 860 -15.85 9.87 -0.32
CA GLY A 860 -17.21 9.70 0.16
C GLY A 860 -17.56 8.22 0.31
N ARG A 861 -17.22 7.41 -0.71
CA ARG A 861 -17.44 5.96 -0.72
C ARG A 861 -16.76 5.25 0.44
N VAL A 862 -15.47 5.51 0.67
CA VAL A 862 -14.69 4.89 1.74
C VAL A 862 -15.15 5.35 3.12
N VAL A 863 -15.46 6.64 3.27
CA VAL A 863 -15.96 7.17 4.54
C VAL A 863 -17.25 6.47 4.93
N ARG A 864 -18.22 6.37 4.02
CA ARG A 864 -19.52 5.74 4.29
C ARG A 864 -19.44 4.22 4.39
N GLY A 865 -18.87 3.59 3.38
CA GLY A 865 -18.89 2.14 3.24
C GLY A 865 -17.97 1.43 4.23
N ARG A 866 -16.94 2.11 4.74
CA ARG A 866 -15.95 1.51 5.64
C ARG A 866 -15.69 2.33 6.90
N ALA A 867 -15.22 3.57 6.81
CA ALA A 867 -14.73 4.31 7.99
C ALA A 867 -15.81 4.55 9.06
N SER A 868 -16.99 5.03 8.67
CA SER A 868 -18.12 5.21 9.60
C SER A 868 -18.98 3.97 9.75
N ASN A 869 -18.64 2.86 9.09
CA ASN A 869 -19.47 1.66 9.07
C ASN A 869 -19.36 0.91 10.40
N PRO A 870 -20.48 0.69 11.13
CA PRO A 870 -20.48 -0.04 12.40
C PRO A 870 -19.83 -1.43 12.31
N LYS A 871 -19.99 -2.14 11.17
CA LYS A 871 -19.40 -3.46 10.97
C LYS A 871 -17.87 -3.41 10.97
N TRP A 872 -17.29 -2.43 10.27
CA TRP A 872 -15.84 -2.21 10.29
C TRP A 872 -15.36 -1.75 11.67
N ILE A 873 -16.10 -0.84 12.32
CA ILE A 873 -15.76 -0.35 13.66
C ILE A 873 -15.74 -1.50 14.67
N GLU A 874 -16.77 -2.34 14.69
CA GLU A 874 -16.82 -3.56 15.51
C GLU A 874 -15.68 -4.51 15.16
N GLY A 875 -15.38 -4.66 13.87
CA GLY A 875 -14.22 -5.36 13.35
C GLY A 875 -12.91 -4.90 13.96
N ALA A 876 -12.64 -3.60 13.90
CA ALA A 876 -11.47 -2.97 14.49
C ALA A 876 -11.46 -3.13 16.02
N MET A 877 -12.61 -2.95 16.68
CA MET A 877 -12.73 -3.03 18.14
C MET A 877 -12.33 -4.39 18.72
N ARG A 878 -12.46 -5.49 17.96
CA ARG A 878 -11.96 -6.82 18.36
C ARG A 878 -10.45 -6.87 18.58
N HIS A 879 -9.70 -5.90 18.04
CA HIS A 879 -8.24 -5.83 18.07
C HIS A 879 -7.68 -4.77 19.04
N GLY A 880 -8.49 -4.32 20.00
CA GLY A 880 -8.04 -3.48 21.12
C GLY A 880 -7.19 -2.28 20.68
N TYR A 881 -5.96 -2.20 21.20
CA TYR A 881 -5.03 -1.11 20.92
C TYR A 881 -4.79 -0.89 19.42
N LYS A 882 -4.61 -1.96 18.62
CA LYS A 882 -4.38 -1.84 17.17
C LYS A 882 -5.65 -1.46 16.42
N GLY A 883 -6.82 -1.90 16.90
CA GLY A 883 -8.11 -1.43 16.39
C GLY A 883 -8.28 0.09 16.53
N ALA A 884 -8.06 0.61 17.73
CA ALA A 884 -8.09 2.05 18.00
C ALA A 884 -7.03 2.83 17.21
N PHE A 885 -5.86 2.23 16.99
CA PHE A 885 -4.84 2.75 16.08
C PHE A 885 -5.40 2.92 14.66
N GLU A 886 -6.04 1.92 14.07
CA GLU A 886 -6.53 2.01 12.67
C GLU A 886 -7.59 3.12 12.53
N MET A 887 -8.46 3.27 13.53
CA MET A 887 -9.43 4.36 13.59
C MET A 887 -8.76 5.73 13.59
N ALA A 888 -7.71 5.91 14.40
CA ALA A 888 -6.93 7.15 14.39
C ALA A 888 -6.23 7.38 13.04
N ALA A 889 -5.71 6.31 12.41
CA ALA A 889 -5.05 6.38 11.09
C ALA A 889 -5.99 6.98 10.06
N THR A 890 -7.22 6.46 10.02
CA THR A 890 -8.25 6.91 9.07
C THR A 890 -8.54 8.41 9.23
N VAL A 891 -8.63 8.93 10.46
CA VAL A 891 -8.85 10.37 10.70
C VAL A 891 -7.65 11.19 10.22
N ASP A 892 -6.42 10.76 10.52
CA ASP A 892 -5.19 11.42 10.06
C ASP A 892 -5.12 11.46 8.52
N TYR A 893 -5.46 10.36 7.84
CA TYR A 893 -5.41 10.28 6.38
C TYR A 893 -6.52 11.09 5.72
N LEU A 894 -7.73 11.12 6.30
CA LEU A 894 -8.81 12.00 5.84
C LEU A 894 -8.38 13.48 5.96
N PHE A 895 -7.81 13.85 7.10
CA PHE A 895 -7.24 15.20 7.30
C PHE A 895 -6.17 15.53 6.28
N ALA A 896 -5.27 14.59 6.00
CA ALA A 896 -4.20 14.77 5.04
C ALA A 896 -4.72 15.00 3.62
N PHE A 897 -5.74 14.26 3.19
CA PHE A 897 -6.42 14.52 1.92
C PHE A 897 -7.09 15.89 1.91
N ALA A 898 -7.80 16.27 2.98
CA ALA A 898 -8.44 17.58 3.06
C ALA A 898 -7.42 18.72 2.88
N ALA A 899 -6.27 18.61 3.55
CA ALA A 899 -5.19 19.59 3.49
C ALA A 899 -4.49 19.65 2.11
N THR A 900 -4.36 18.51 1.42
CA THR A 900 -3.57 18.42 0.18
C THR A 900 -4.40 18.53 -1.10
N THR A 901 -5.70 18.25 -1.07
CA THR A 901 -6.54 18.17 -2.29
C THR A 901 -7.76 19.07 -2.27
N ARG A 902 -8.30 19.44 -1.08
CA ARG A 902 -9.63 20.05 -0.92
C ARG A 902 -10.79 19.21 -1.48
N GLN A 903 -10.60 17.90 -1.66
CA GLN A 903 -11.62 16.96 -2.15
C GLN A 903 -12.40 16.27 -1.01
N VAL A 904 -12.12 16.63 0.25
CA VAL A 904 -12.85 16.13 1.43
C VAL A 904 -13.93 17.12 1.80
N ALA A 905 -15.16 16.65 1.94
CA ALA A 905 -16.30 17.46 2.33
C ALA A 905 -16.49 17.51 3.86
N GLU A 906 -17.12 18.56 4.36
CA GLU A 906 -17.33 18.77 5.82
C GLU A 906 -18.16 17.66 6.49
N HIS A 907 -19.09 17.06 5.74
CA HIS A 907 -19.90 15.94 6.25
C HIS A 907 -19.08 14.66 6.43
N HIS A 908 -17.93 14.52 5.77
CA HIS A 908 -17.04 13.38 5.98
C HIS A 908 -16.41 13.41 7.38
N PHE A 909 -15.90 14.56 7.83
CA PHE A 909 -15.43 14.72 9.21
C PHE A 909 -16.56 14.56 10.22
N THR A 910 -17.73 15.09 9.90
CA THR A 910 -18.93 14.96 10.75
C THR A 910 -19.29 13.48 10.95
N ALA A 911 -19.28 12.69 9.88
CA ALA A 911 -19.57 11.25 9.94
C ALA A 911 -18.57 10.49 10.83
N LEU A 912 -17.26 10.78 10.73
CA LEU A 912 -16.26 10.14 11.60
C LEU A 912 -16.37 10.60 13.05
N PHE A 913 -16.64 11.88 13.28
CA PHE A 913 -16.83 12.41 14.63
C PHE A 913 -18.04 11.77 15.33
N GLU A 914 -19.16 11.63 14.61
CA GLU A 914 -20.35 10.94 15.10
C GLU A 914 -20.07 9.47 15.43
N ALA A 915 -19.41 8.77 14.50
CA ALA A 915 -19.12 7.35 14.63
C ALA A 915 -18.13 7.03 15.76
N TYR A 916 -17.11 7.87 15.96
CA TYR A 916 -15.99 7.55 16.87
C TYR A 916 -16.08 8.30 18.21
N ILE A 917 -16.51 9.56 18.18
CA ILE A 917 -16.47 10.45 19.35
C ILE A 917 -17.85 10.57 19.99
N GLU A 918 -18.93 10.76 19.23
CA GLU A 918 -20.28 10.91 19.83
C GLU A 918 -20.85 9.56 20.28
N ASN A 919 -20.61 8.49 19.53
CA ASN A 919 -20.97 7.13 19.92
C ASN A 919 -20.28 6.74 21.24
N GLU A 920 -21.07 6.52 22.29
CA GLU A 920 -20.56 6.26 23.64
C GLU A 920 -19.77 4.96 23.75
N GLN A 921 -20.21 3.90 23.06
CA GLN A 921 -19.54 2.60 23.10
C GLN A 921 -18.16 2.69 22.44
N VAL A 922 -18.07 3.33 21.27
CA VAL A 922 -16.81 3.48 20.53
C VAL A 922 -15.86 4.42 21.28
N ARG A 923 -16.36 5.55 21.80
CA ARG A 923 -15.58 6.48 22.62
C ARG A 923 -15.02 5.80 23.86
N ALA A 924 -15.83 5.03 24.59
CA ALA A 924 -15.39 4.31 25.79
C ALA A 924 -14.31 3.27 25.45
N PHE A 925 -14.46 2.56 24.33
CA PHE A 925 -13.43 1.65 23.83
C PHE A 925 -12.11 2.38 23.56
N LEU A 926 -12.13 3.48 22.81
CA LEU A 926 -10.93 4.25 22.47
C LEU A 926 -10.19 4.73 23.72
N GLN A 927 -10.93 5.23 24.72
CA GLN A 927 -10.38 5.69 25.99
C GLN A 927 -9.74 4.57 26.82
N ASP A 928 -10.32 3.38 26.79
CA ASP A 928 -9.86 2.24 27.59
C ASP A 928 -8.62 1.56 26.97
N VAL A 929 -8.63 1.32 25.66
CA VAL A 929 -7.61 0.49 25.01
C VAL A 929 -6.44 1.30 24.44
N ASN A 930 -6.65 2.58 24.08
CA ASN A 930 -5.62 3.43 23.49
C ASN A 930 -5.93 4.93 23.70
N ASP A 931 -5.80 5.37 24.94
CA ASP A 931 -5.94 6.77 25.38
C ASP A 931 -5.13 7.77 24.54
N ALA A 932 -3.92 7.38 24.10
CA ALA A 932 -3.07 8.22 23.26
C ALA A 932 -3.65 8.41 21.86
N ALA A 933 -4.15 7.35 21.21
CA ALA A 933 -4.82 7.47 19.91
C ALA A 933 -6.13 8.28 20.00
N TYR A 934 -6.87 8.14 21.10
CA TYR A 934 -8.05 8.96 21.36
C TYR A 934 -7.70 10.46 21.46
N ALA A 935 -6.65 10.80 22.21
CA ALA A 935 -6.17 12.18 22.31
C ALA A 935 -5.67 12.71 20.96
N ASP A 936 -4.93 11.90 20.19
CA ASP A 936 -4.47 12.25 18.84
C ASP A 936 -5.66 12.53 17.89
N MET A 937 -6.72 11.72 17.95
CA MET A 937 -7.95 11.93 17.16
C MET A 937 -8.65 13.24 17.50
N LEU A 938 -8.84 13.55 18.80
CA LEU A 938 -9.44 14.81 19.23
C LEU A 938 -8.62 16.01 18.76
N ALA A 939 -7.30 15.95 18.92
CA ALA A 939 -6.38 17.00 18.47
C ALA A 939 -6.41 17.17 16.94
N ARG A 940 -6.66 16.10 16.19
CA ARG A 940 -6.78 16.17 14.73
C ARG A 940 -8.10 16.78 14.27
N PHE A 941 -9.21 16.44 14.91
CA PHE A 941 -10.50 17.08 14.66
C PHE A 941 -10.47 18.57 14.98
N ASP A 942 -9.86 18.94 16.11
CA ASP A 942 -9.66 20.34 16.50
C ASP A 942 -8.80 21.09 15.48
N GLU A 943 -7.67 20.50 15.05
CA GLU A 943 -6.83 21.08 14.00
C GLU A 943 -7.57 21.24 12.66
N ALA A 944 -8.48 20.31 12.31
CA ALA A 944 -9.30 20.44 11.12
C ALA A 944 -10.21 21.68 11.18
N ILE A 945 -10.75 21.99 12.37
CA ILE A 945 -11.59 23.18 12.60
C ILE A 945 -10.73 24.44 12.58
N GLU A 946 -9.61 24.46 13.32
CA GLU A 946 -8.69 25.60 13.39
C GLU A 946 -8.19 26.01 12.00
N ARG A 947 -7.95 25.04 11.12
CA ARG A 947 -7.46 25.25 9.75
C ARG A 947 -8.56 25.46 8.72
N GLY A 948 -9.84 25.45 9.12
CA GLY A 948 -10.98 25.60 8.22
C GLY A 948 -11.16 24.46 7.22
N LEU A 949 -10.59 23.27 7.51
CA LEU A 949 -10.83 22.05 6.74
C LEU A 949 -12.17 21.40 7.12
N TRP A 950 -12.71 21.73 8.29
CA TRP A 950 -14.02 21.31 8.75
C TRP A 950 -14.74 22.44 9.48
N THR A 951 -15.92 22.82 9.01
CA THR A 951 -16.84 23.71 9.73
C THR A 951 -18.03 22.90 10.25
N PRO A 952 -18.06 22.51 11.54
CA PRO A 952 -19.18 21.74 12.06
C PRO A 952 -20.49 22.54 12.00
N ARG A 953 -21.53 21.98 11.38
CA ARG A 953 -22.88 22.59 11.37
C ARG A 953 -23.52 22.66 12.77
N ARG A 954 -23.13 21.75 13.67
CA ARG A 954 -23.69 21.62 15.03
C ARG A 954 -22.74 22.27 16.06
N ASN A 955 -23.23 23.26 16.79
CA ASN A 955 -22.49 23.90 17.89
C ASN A 955 -22.08 22.92 19.00
N SER A 956 -22.79 21.79 19.14
CA SER A 956 -22.47 20.74 20.12
C SER A 956 -21.12 20.07 19.88
N VAL A 957 -20.63 20.06 18.62
CA VAL A 957 -19.36 19.43 18.26
C VAL A 957 -18.20 20.15 18.93
N ILE A 958 -18.13 21.48 18.80
CA ILE A 958 -17.07 22.31 19.39
C ILE A 958 -17.09 22.16 20.92
N SER A 959 -18.27 22.27 21.54
CA SER A 959 -18.41 22.09 23.00
C SER A 959 -17.99 20.70 23.47
N THR A 960 -18.25 19.66 22.67
CA THR A 960 -17.82 18.29 22.96
C THR A 960 -16.30 18.16 22.86
N LEU A 961 -15.69 18.67 21.79
CA LEU A 961 -14.24 18.69 21.60
C LEU A 961 -13.53 19.38 22.77
N GLU A 962 -13.94 20.61 23.11
CA GLU A 962 -13.36 21.39 24.22
C GLU A 962 -13.45 20.62 25.54
N LYS A 963 -14.61 20.01 25.82
CA LYS A 963 -14.82 19.20 27.04
C LYS A 963 -13.86 18.01 27.11
N HIS A 964 -13.67 17.30 25.99
CA HIS A 964 -12.85 16.09 25.95
C HIS A 964 -11.35 16.39 25.89
N LEU A 965 -10.94 17.48 25.24
CA LEU A 965 -9.56 17.97 25.25
C LEU A 965 -9.13 18.52 26.61
N ALA A 966 -10.05 19.17 27.36
CA ALA A 966 -9.77 19.71 28.68
C ALA A 966 -9.76 18.68 29.82
N ALA A 967 -10.31 17.48 29.59
CA ALA A 967 -10.37 16.44 30.61
C ALA A 967 -8.98 15.83 30.85
N PRO A 968 -8.40 15.91 32.06
CA PRO A 968 -7.15 15.23 32.35
C PRO A 968 -7.34 13.71 32.22
N ALA A 969 -6.43 13.03 31.51
CA ALA A 969 -6.49 11.60 31.18
C ALA A 969 -6.72 10.67 32.40
N ALA A 970 -6.48 11.14 33.62
CA ALA A 970 -6.66 10.38 34.86
C ALA A 970 -8.09 10.39 35.46
N GLN A 971 -9.02 11.26 35.01
CA GLN A 971 -10.33 11.44 35.67
C GLN A 971 -11.51 10.64 35.09
N GLN A 972 -11.29 9.78 34.08
CA GLN A 972 -12.34 8.96 33.47
C GLN A 972 -12.32 7.48 33.92
N ARG A 973 -11.85 7.20 35.14
CA ARG A 973 -12.00 5.86 35.75
C ARG A 973 -13.27 5.78 36.60
N PRO A 974 -14.39 5.20 36.13
CA PRO A 974 -15.37 4.65 37.05
C PRO A 974 -14.77 3.38 37.67
N ALA A 975 -14.67 3.34 39.00
CA ALA A 975 -14.21 2.16 39.72
C ALA A 975 -15.15 0.97 39.44
N ARG A 976 -14.75 0.05 38.57
CA ARG A 976 -15.43 -1.25 38.42
C ARG A 976 -14.96 -2.17 39.54
N THR A 977 -15.86 -2.43 40.48
CA THR A 977 -15.72 -3.49 41.49
C THR A 977 -15.74 -4.84 40.75
N PRO A 978 -14.83 -5.79 41.07
CA PRO A 978 -14.86 -7.10 40.44
C PRO A 978 -16.10 -7.86 40.94
N VAL A 979 -16.96 -8.27 40.03
CA VAL A 979 -17.99 -9.27 40.30
C VAL A 979 -17.34 -10.64 40.14
N GLN A 980 -17.52 -11.48 41.16
CA GLN A 980 -16.99 -12.85 41.30
C GLN A 980 -17.45 -13.79 40.19
#